data_AF-A0A1V6V9A7-F1
#
_entry.id   AF-A0A1V6V9A7-F1
#
_cell.length_a   1.000
_cell.length_b   1.000
_cell.length_c   1.000
_cell.angle_alpha   90.00
_cell.angle_beta   90.00
_cell.angle_gamma   90.00
#
_symmetry.space_group_name_H-M   'P 1'
#
loop_
_entity.id
_entity.type
_entity.pdbx_description
1 polymer ?
#
loop_
_entity_poly.entity_id
_entity_poly.type
_entity_poly.pdbx_seq_one_letter_code
_entity_poly.pdbx_strand_id
1 'polypeptide(L)'
;MEDPQIQLVEYQGDNYHVVKEGLAKILNPPAQQAASKGTKKDLKSDDQVQSVFYNPIQQFNRDLSVLAIRAYGEHIIDLKKQKAAQKLKKQAGTGEKKRKREDDQTENPRPAPNAEHEQDTETNDQPVPAPPADQKPKSEARPEQSAGSFTVLDALSATGLRALRYASELPFVTKVVANDLSNSAIKSMKKNIEYNNLKTIQPNLADARVYMYGLDNASKFDVIDLDPYGTAAPFIDAAVQAAKDGGLLCVTCTDAGVWASTGYSEKSFSLYGGIPMKGLHSHEGGLRLILNSLAMSAGKYGVAIEPLLSLSIDFYARVFIRVYQSPAQVKFTAGKTMLVYNCDSGCGAWTTQPLGSTKSKMDRKGNPIYHHGLTKGPTAGPHCEHCGTKTHLAGPMWGGPLHNPQFIQKILDMLPGADPETYQTCARIEGMLTTALEEDLDLSPPSSEPSTLKESAPSTKNQHDPAYPAIIPRMDVAAQEKYPFFFSISALAKVIHTTTPPIDEFRGALGHLGYRSTRSHARPNSIRTDAPWEVVWEIMREWARQRSPIKETSLKPRTAGATIMSKSRENLRKMDDEDQWLSLLKQDLMSAVETGKDVSDLVTKVEAALYRSGSRNPGHNAPASAESRPNADAAADPQPRPENSPANPSKRAHPSTLEVVFDEDLGRQVSAAHTKKRLVRYQLNPRANWGPLNRAGRS
;
A
#
# COMPACT_ATOMS: atom_id res chain seq x y z
N MET A 1 -31.96 18.87 18.36
CA MET A 1 -31.56 17.45 18.36
C MET A 1 -30.55 17.28 19.47
N GLU A 2 -30.84 16.42 20.43
CA GLU A 2 -29.96 16.14 21.56
C GLU A 2 -28.83 15.17 21.13
N ASP A 3 -27.65 15.29 21.74
CA ASP A 3 -26.46 14.50 21.39
C ASP A 3 -26.65 13.09 22.00
N PRO A 4 -26.67 12.00 21.21
CA PRO A 4 -27.12 10.69 21.68
C PRO A 4 -26.13 10.05 22.68
N GLN A 5 -26.69 9.34 23.66
CA GLN A 5 -25.98 8.48 24.62
C GLN A 5 -24.90 9.16 25.48
N ILE A 6 -25.24 10.28 26.13
CA ILE A 6 -24.47 10.81 27.27
C ILE A 6 -25.19 10.43 28.57
N GLN A 7 -25.04 9.17 29.00
CA GLN A 7 -25.56 8.72 30.30
C GLN A 7 -24.58 9.12 31.41
N LEU A 8 -25.05 9.88 32.41
CA LEU A 8 -24.30 10.08 33.65
C LEU A 8 -24.44 8.83 34.52
N VAL A 9 -23.31 8.32 35.03
CA VAL A 9 -23.25 7.15 35.90
C VAL A 9 -22.26 7.42 37.04
N GLU A 10 -22.69 7.14 38.27
CA GLU A 10 -21.80 7.09 39.43
C GLU A 10 -21.02 5.77 39.42
N TYR A 11 -19.70 5.83 39.56
CA TYR A 11 -18.84 4.65 39.59
C TYR A 11 -17.64 4.89 40.52
N GLN A 12 -17.45 4.00 41.49
CA GLN A 12 -16.40 4.10 42.52
C GLN A 12 -16.41 5.46 43.28
N GLY A 13 -17.58 6.09 43.43
CA GLY A 13 -17.77 7.37 44.12
C GLY A 13 -17.56 8.64 43.28
N ASP A 14 -17.13 8.50 42.01
CA ASP A 14 -17.04 9.62 41.07
C ASP A 14 -18.23 9.58 40.07
N ASN A 15 -18.59 10.73 39.51
CA ASN A 15 -19.56 10.83 38.40
C ASN A 15 -18.85 10.85 37.03
N TYR A 16 -19.31 10.02 36.08
CA TYR A 16 -18.79 9.94 34.72
C TYR A 16 -19.89 10.04 33.67
N HIS A 17 -19.55 10.58 32.50
CA HIS A 17 -20.32 10.34 31.28
C HIS A 17 -19.83 9.07 30.61
N VAL A 18 -20.73 8.10 30.42
CA VAL A 18 -20.44 6.86 29.69
C VAL A 18 -20.53 7.12 28.19
N VAL A 19 -19.46 6.81 27.45
CA VAL A 19 -19.46 6.80 25.98
C VAL A 19 -19.37 5.35 25.50
N LYS A 20 -20.35 4.89 24.71
CA LYS A 20 -20.31 3.58 24.02
C LYS A 20 -19.72 3.76 22.62
N GLU A 21 -18.79 2.90 22.23
CA GLU A 21 -18.37 2.73 20.83
C GLU A 21 -18.10 1.25 20.56
N GLY A 22 -18.73 0.69 19.52
CA GLY A 22 -18.76 -0.76 19.32
C GLY A 22 -19.42 -1.46 20.51
N LEU A 23 -18.77 -2.51 21.02
CA LEU A 23 -19.19 -3.16 22.27
C LEU A 23 -18.57 -2.54 23.53
N ALA A 24 -17.56 -1.67 23.37
CA ALA A 24 -16.84 -1.06 24.47
C ALA A 24 -17.56 0.17 25.05
N LYS A 25 -17.40 0.38 26.35
CA LYS A 25 -17.81 1.60 27.07
C LYS A 25 -16.60 2.26 27.72
N ILE A 26 -16.47 3.58 27.68
CA ILE A 26 -15.45 4.32 28.44
C ILE A 26 -16.08 5.37 29.36
N LEU A 27 -15.47 5.55 30.53
CA LEU A 27 -15.86 6.50 31.56
C LEU A 27 -15.11 7.82 31.34
N ASN A 28 -15.82 8.86 30.94
CA ASN A 28 -15.25 10.18 30.67
C ASN A 28 -15.71 11.20 31.74
N PRO A 29 -14.82 11.76 32.58
CA PRO A 29 -15.21 12.75 33.58
C PRO A 29 -15.86 14.00 32.97
N PRO A 30 -16.86 14.63 33.62
CA PRO A 30 -17.53 15.84 33.10
C PRO A 30 -16.59 16.98 32.71
N ALA A 31 -15.54 17.23 33.50
CA ALA A 31 -14.51 18.24 33.19
C ALA A 31 -13.74 17.91 31.89
N GLN A 32 -13.45 16.63 31.63
CA GLN A 32 -12.78 16.19 30.41
C GLN A 32 -13.72 16.25 29.19
N GLN A 33 -15.02 16.00 29.37
CA GLN A 33 -15.99 16.19 28.29
C GLN A 33 -16.13 17.68 27.92
N ALA A 34 -16.17 18.59 28.90
CA ALA A 34 -16.13 20.04 28.66
C ALA A 34 -14.84 20.43 27.89
N ALA A 35 -13.67 19.97 28.34
CA ALA A 35 -12.40 20.21 27.65
C ALA A 35 -12.36 19.65 26.22
N SER A 36 -13.04 18.53 25.95
CA SER A 36 -13.15 17.93 24.60
C SER A 36 -14.08 18.68 23.63
N LYS A 37 -14.95 19.57 24.14
CA LYS A 37 -15.90 20.38 23.35
C LYS A 37 -15.56 21.88 23.32
N GLY A 38 -14.73 22.38 24.25
CA GLY A 38 -14.29 23.78 24.32
C GLY A 38 -13.21 24.17 23.30
N THR A 39 -13.01 25.47 23.09
CA THR A 39 -11.91 25.98 22.27
C THR A 39 -10.67 26.28 23.13
N LYS A 40 -9.53 26.51 22.47
CA LYS A 40 -8.24 26.75 23.13
C LYS A 40 -8.16 28.03 23.98
N LYS A 41 -9.21 28.86 24.00
CA LYS A 41 -9.34 30.04 24.88
C LYS A 41 -10.04 29.71 26.22
N ASP A 42 -10.75 28.60 26.30
CA ASP A 42 -11.77 28.36 27.33
C ASP A 42 -11.27 27.41 28.45
N LEU A 43 -10.04 26.90 28.31
CA LEU A 43 -9.42 25.89 29.19
C LEU A 43 -8.53 26.55 30.24
N LYS A 44 -8.65 26.14 31.51
CA LYS A 44 -7.68 26.49 32.55
C LYS A 44 -6.40 25.65 32.38
N SER A 45 -5.34 26.01 33.12
CA SER A 45 -4.09 25.25 33.16
C SER A 45 -4.31 23.78 33.52
N ASP A 46 -5.17 23.54 34.51
CA ASP A 46 -5.29 22.25 35.18
C ASP A 46 -6.16 21.28 34.37
N ASP A 47 -7.11 21.80 33.58
CA ASP A 47 -7.96 21.03 32.65
C ASP A 47 -7.10 20.29 31.61
N GLN A 48 -5.98 20.90 31.18
CA GLN A 48 -5.04 20.31 30.21
C GLN A 48 -4.22 19.15 30.80
N VAL A 49 -4.08 19.09 32.13
CA VAL A 49 -3.30 18.04 32.82
C VAL A 49 -4.12 16.76 33.02
N GLN A 50 -5.46 16.88 33.09
CA GLN A 50 -6.33 15.74 33.38
C GLN A 50 -6.93 15.04 32.15
N SER A 51 -7.09 15.70 31.00
CA SER A 51 -7.82 15.13 29.86
C SER A 51 -7.17 13.86 29.28
N VAL A 52 -7.76 12.69 29.49
CA VAL A 52 -7.38 11.44 28.82
C VAL A 52 -8.12 11.38 27.48
N PHE A 53 -7.37 11.27 26.39
CA PHE A 53 -7.90 11.58 25.06
C PHE A 53 -8.93 10.55 24.56
N TYR A 54 -10.07 11.07 24.11
CA TYR A 54 -11.02 10.40 23.23
C TYR A 54 -11.40 11.35 22.09
N ASN A 55 -11.57 10.81 20.88
CA ASN A 55 -12.03 11.56 19.71
C ASN A 55 -13.03 10.71 18.90
N PRO A 56 -14.30 11.12 18.77
CA PRO A 56 -15.30 10.38 18.01
C PRO A 56 -15.03 10.37 16.49
N ILE A 57 -14.28 11.33 15.95
CA ILE A 57 -13.91 11.38 14.52
C ILE A 57 -13.10 10.14 14.12
N GLN A 58 -12.40 9.50 15.06
CA GLN A 58 -11.61 8.29 14.85
C GLN A 58 -12.44 6.98 14.96
N GLN A 59 -13.77 7.03 15.11
CA GLN A 59 -14.63 5.83 15.13
C GLN A 59 -14.45 4.97 13.87
N PHE A 60 -14.40 5.60 12.68
CA PHE A 60 -14.15 4.91 11.41
C PHE A 60 -12.79 4.18 11.39
N ASN A 61 -11.75 4.77 11.98
CA ASN A 61 -10.43 4.13 12.10
C ASN A 61 -10.51 2.90 13.00
N ARG A 62 -11.24 2.98 14.12
CA ARG A 62 -11.41 1.88 15.07
C ARG A 62 -12.27 0.76 14.49
N ASP A 63 -13.43 1.05 13.89
CA ASP A 63 -14.27 0.08 13.18
C ASP A 63 -13.46 -0.67 12.09
N LEU A 64 -12.77 0.08 11.22
CA LEU A 64 -11.91 -0.49 10.18
C LEU A 64 -10.80 -1.36 10.77
N SER A 65 -10.20 -0.94 11.90
CA SER A 65 -9.13 -1.70 12.54
C SER A 65 -9.63 -3.02 13.13
N VAL A 66 -10.78 -3.03 13.80
CA VAL A 66 -11.41 -4.27 14.30
C VAL A 66 -11.69 -5.22 13.12
N LEU A 67 -12.32 -4.75 12.05
CA LEU A 67 -12.66 -5.58 10.89
C LEU A 67 -11.42 -6.08 10.12
N ALA A 68 -10.39 -5.24 9.96
CA ALA A 68 -9.12 -5.63 9.35
C ALA A 68 -8.36 -6.67 10.18
N ILE A 69 -8.32 -6.50 11.51
CA ILE A 69 -7.71 -7.48 12.43
C ILE A 69 -8.53 -8.78 12.45
N ARG A 70 -9.86 -8.71 12.35
CA ARG A 70 -10.73 -9.89 12.23
C ARG A 70 -10.41 -10.69 10.97
N ALA A 71 -10.37 -10.03 9.80
CA ALA A 71 -10.01 -10.66 8.53
C ALA A 71 -8.63 -11.33 8.58
N TYR A 72 -7.64 -10.67 9.18
CA TYR A 72 -6.29 -11.22 9.32
C TYR A 72 -6.19 -12.35 10.37
N GLY A 73 -6.90 -12.22 11.49
CA GLY A 73 -6.93 -13.22 12.56
C GLY A 73 -7.59 -14.53 12.11
N GLU A 74 -8.73 -14.45 11.42
CA GLU A 74 -9.38 -15.61 10.79
C GLU A 74 -8.41 -16.34 9.83
N HIS A 75 -7.66 -15.60 9.01
CA HIS A 75 -6.61 -16.13 8.13
C HIS A 75 -5.45 -16.81 8.87
N ILE A 76 -4.92 -16.19 9.93
CA ILE A 76 -3.83 -16.77 10.73
C ILE A 76 -4.28 -18.02 11.48
N ILE A 77 -5.51 -18.05 11.99
CA ILE A 77 -6.10 -19.22 12.66
C ILE A 77 -6.31 -20.36 11.68
N ASP A 78 -6.80 -20.07 10.48
CA ASP A 78 -6.92 -21.08 9.41
C ASP A 78 -5.55 -21.64 9.01
N LEU A 79 -4.53 -20.79 8.78
CA LEU A 79 -3.16 -21.26 8.53
C LEU A 79 -2.59 -22.09 9.69
N LYS A 80 -2.88 -21.75 10.95
CA LYS A 80 -2.50 -22.54 12.14
C LYS A 80 -3.19 -23.93 12.09
N LYS A 81 -4.48 -24.01 11.72
CA LYS A 81 -5.24 -25.27 11.54
C LYS A 81 -4.74 -26.12 10.36
N GLN A 82 -4.55 -25.52 9.18
CA GLN A 82 -4.03 -26.20 7.98
C GLN A 82 -2.65 -26.85 8.27
N LYS A 83 -1.73 -26.10 8.89
CA LYS A 83 -0.40 -26.60 9.27
C LYS A 83 -0.47 -27.74 10.30
N ALA A 84 -1.43 -27.71 11.25
CA ALA A 84 -1.65 -28.80 12.19
C ALA A 84 -2.16 -30.07 11.49
N ALA A 85 -3.17 -29.94 10.60
CA ALA A 85 -3.71 -31.05 9.82
C ALA A 85 -2.65 -31.70 8.91
N GLN A 86 -1.79 -30.89 8.26
CA GLN A 86 -0.66 -31.40 7.48
C GLN A 86 0.37 -32.17 8.32
N LYS A 87 0.66 -31.75 9.57
CA LYS A 87 1.53 -32.50 10.49
C LYS A 87 0.93 -33.85 10.86
N LEU A 88 -0.35 -33.89 11.22
CA LEU A 88 -1.07 -35.13 11.56
C LEU A 88 -1.10 -36.11 10.37
N LYS A 89 -1.41 -35.63 9.15
CA LYS A 89 -1.36 -36.45 7.92
C LYS A 89 0.03 -37.05 7.66
N LYS A 90 1.10 -36.27 7.88
CA LYS A 90 2.49 -36.77 7.74
C LYS A 90 2.83 -37.83 8.79
N GLN A 91 2.42 -37.66 10.04
CA GLN A 91 2.62 -38.63 11.11
C GLN A 91 1.88 -39.95 10.86
N ALA A 92 0.62 -39.89 10.38
CA ALA A 92 -0.13 -41.07 9.99
C ALA A 92 0.57 -41.86 8.85
N GLY A 93 0.96 -41.17 7.78
CA GLY A 93 1.65 -41.80 6.63
C GLY A 93 3.05 -42.37 6.94
N THR A 94 3.68 -41.97 8.05
CA THR A 94 4.90 -42.63 8.54
C THR A 94 4.63 -43.93 9.32
N GLY A 95 3.43 -44.12 9.87
CA GLY A 95 3.07 -45.33 10.62
C GLY A 95 3.01 -46.59 9.75
N GLU A 96 2.35 -46.50 8.58
CA GLU A 96 2.21 -47.62 7.64
C GLU A 96 3.57 -48.12 7.12
N LYS A 97 4.51 -47.19 6.87
CA LYS A 97 5.86 -47.54 6.42
C LYS A 97 6.72 -48.23 7.48
N LYS A 98 6.38 -48.11 8.78
CA LYS A 98 7.06 -48.88 9.83
C LYS A 98 6.50 -50.30 9.94
N ARG A 99 5.17 -50.44 9.92
CA ARG A 99 4.49 -51.76 9.92
C ARG A 99 4.89 -52.66 8.76
N LYS A 100 5.21 -52.11 7.58
CA LYS A 100 5.66 -52.90 6.42
C LYS A 100 7.18 -53.21 6.41
N ARG A 101 7.82 -53.26 7.59
CA ARG A 101 9.26 -53.56 7.73
C ARG A 101 9.61 -54.43 8.95
N GLU A 102 8.62 -55.05 9.59
CA GLU A 102 8.77 -55.95 10.74
C GLU A 102 8.40 -57.41 10.38
N ASP A 103 8.09 -57.68 9.11
CA ASP A 103 7.44 -58.91 8.60
C ASP A 103 8.35 -59.77 7.69
N ASP A 104 9.66 -59.49 7.67
CA ASP A 104 10.63 -60.17 6.77
C ASP A 104 12.06 -60.24 7.36
N GLN A 105 12.27 -61.19 8.29
CA GLN A 105 13.48 -62.04 8.35
C GLN A 105 13.41 -63.05 9.50
N THR A 106 13.66 -64.33 9.16
CA THR A 106 13.98 -65.41 10.10
C THR A 106 15.41 -65.90 9.86
N GLU A 107 16.10 -66.21 10.97
CA GLU A 107 17.23 -67.13 11.22
C GLU A 107 17.87 -67.90 10.02
N ASN A 108 19.19 -68.16 9.93
CA ASN A 108 20.31 -68.31 10.91
C ASN A 108 21.66 -68.39 10.14
N PRO A 109 22.86 -68.64 10.72
CA PRO A 109 23.46 -68.23 12.00
C PRO A 109 24.89 -67.59 11.81
N ARG A 110 25.72 -67.52 12.87
CA ARG A 110 27.08 -66.92 12.93
C ARG A 110 28.20 -67.79 12.29
N PRO A 111 29.40 -67.22 12.04
CA PRO A 111 30.55 -67.42 12.96
C PRO A 111 31.06 -66.15 13.68
N ALA A 112 32.08 -66.29 14.53
CA ALA A 112 32.61 -65.23 15.41
C ALA A 112 34.19 -65.16 15.35
N PRO A 113 34.94 -64.56 16.30
CA PRO A 113 35.77 -63.37 15.99
C PRO A 113 37.27 -63.47 16.39
N ASN A 114 38.01 -62.36 16.23
CA ASN A 114 39.21 -61.96 16.99
C ASN A 114 39.29 -60.41 16.93
N ALA A 115 39.37 -59.70 18.07
CA ALA A 115 40.60 -59.19 18.73
C ALA A 115 41.16 -57.91 18.02
N GLU A 116 41.62 -56.83 18.66
CA GLU A 116 42.14 -56.55 20.02
C GLU A 116 41.52 -55.21 20.58
N HIS A 117 41.21 -55.02 21.88
CA HIS A 117 42.04 -54.43 22.97
C HIS A 117 42.63 -53.01 22.63
N GLU A 118 42.57 -51.93 23.42
CA GLU A 118 42.20 -51.55 24.82
C GLU A 118 41.72 -50.04 24.87
N GLN A 119 41.35 -49.31 25.94
CA GLN A 119 41.25 -49.48 27.43
C GLN A 119 40.24 -48.45 28.05
N ASP A 120 39.71 -48.74 29.25
CA ASP A 120 39.48 -47.95 30.50
C ASP A 120 39.19 -46.41 30.54
N THR A 121 38.55 -45.82 31.59
CA THR A 121 38.16 -46.28 32.96
C THR A 121 36.79 -45.73 33.45
N GLU A 122 36.08 -46.54 34.26
CA GLU A 122 35.41 -46.28 35.58
C GLU A 122 34.76 -44.93 35.99
N THR A 123 33.75 -44.84 36.90
CA THR A 123 32.86 -45.81 37.60
C THR A 123 31.59 -45.13 38.19
N ASN A 124 30.56 -45.95 38.49
CA ASN A 124 29.85 -46.09 39.79
C ASN A 124 28.30 -46.05 39.73
N ASP A 125 27.63 -46.73 40.68
CA ASP A 125 26.31 -47.34 40.47
C ASP A 125 25.34 -47.21 41.69
N GLN A 126 24.11 -46.72 41.44
CA GLN A 126 22.81 -47.18 42.03
C GLN A 126 22.54 -47.17 43.57
N PRO A 127 21.33 -47.56 44.10
CA PRO A 127 19.93 -47.28 43.67
C PRO A 127 18.92 -46.91 44.85
N VAL A 128 17.59 -46.91 44.57
CA VAL A 128 16.41 -47.12 45.48
C VAL A 128 15.86 -45.92 46.30
N PRO A 129 14.53 -45.80 46.61
CA PRO A 129 13.27 -46.30 45.99
C PRO A 129 12.29 -45.18 45.54
N ALA A 130 11.12 -45.56 44.99
CA ALA A 130 9.95 -44.69 44.80
C ALA A 130 8.67 -45.24 45.50
N PRO A 131 7.68 -44.40 45.87
CA PRO A 131 6.36 -44.84 46.35
C PRO A 131 5.39 -45.20 45.20
N PRO A 132 4.28 -45.93 45.47
CA PRO A 132 3.42 -46.51 44.44
C PRO A 132 2.37 -45.54 43.86
N ALA A 133 1.82 -45.91 42.70
CA ALA A 133 0.69 -45.25 42.07
C ALA A 133 -0.65 -45.80 42.58
N ASP A 134 -1.66 -44.94 42.69
CA ASP A 134 -3.02 -45.30 43.07
C ASP A 134 -4.03 -44.70 42.06
N GLN A 135 -5.06 -45.47 41.68
CA GLN A 135 -5.93 -45.15 40.54
C GLN A 135 -7.34 -44.74 40.96
N LYS A 136 -7.80 -43.56 40.52
CA LYS A 136 -9.25 -43.22 40.49
C LYS A 136 -9.63 -42.57 39.14
N PRO A 137 -10.86 -42.81 38.65
CA PRO A 137 -11.24 -42.48 37.29
C PRO A 137 -11.40 -40.97 37.09
N LYS A 138 -10.91 -40.46 35.95
CA LYS A 138 -11.22 -39.10 35.50
C LYS A 138 -12.63 -39.04 34.93
N SER A 139 -13.40 -38.06 35.37
CA SER A 139 -14.66 -37.67 34.75
C SER A 139 -14.45 -37.13 33.32
N GLU A 140 -15.52 -37.15 32.53
CA GLU A 140 -15.50 -36.78 31.11
C GLU A 140 -15.16 -35.29 30.91
N ALA A 141 -13.90 -35.01 30.57
CA ALA A 141 -13.49 -33.69 30.12
C ALA A 141 -13.98 -33.46 28.68
N ARG A 142 -14.80 -32.42 28.47
CA ARG A 142 -15.08 -31.89 27.12
C ARG A 142 -13.75 -31.56 26.42
N PRO A 143 -13.63 -31.77 25.09
CA PRO A 143 -12.43 -31.42 24.35
C PRO A 143 -12.31 -29.88 24.23
N GLU A 144 -11.60 -29.26 25.17
CA GLU A 144 -11.09 -27.91 24.98
C GLU A 144 -10.15 -27.91 23.78
N GLN A 145 -10.57 -27.25 22.70
CA GLN A 145 -9.75 -27.10 21.50
C GLN A 145 -8.55 -26.22 21.85
N SER A 146 -7.34 -26.75 21.68
CA SER A 146 -6.08 -26.04 21.92
C SER A 146 -5.79 -25.00 20.83
N ALA A 147 -6.65 -23.98 20.75
CA ALA A 147 -6.48 -22.81 19.91
C ALA A 147 -5.22 -22.04 20.37
N GLY A 148 -4.13 -22.18 19.60
CA GLY A 148 -2.87 -21.52 19.88
C GLY A 148 -3.03 -20.00 19.94
N SER A 149 -2.32 -19.37 20.88
CA SER A 149 -2.54 -17.97 21.26
C SER A 149 -2.48 -16.98 20.10
N PHE A 150 -3.23 -15.90 20.28
CA PHE A 150 -3.28 -14.73 19.41
C PHE A 150 -3.13 -13.48 20.28
N THR A 151 -2.04 -12.74 20.08
CA THR A 151 -1.64 -11.62 20.94
C THR A 151 -1.64 -10.29 20.19
N VAL A 152 -2.30 -9.28 20.76
CA VAL A 152 -2.43 -7.92 20.20
C VAL A 152 -1.73 -6.90 21.11
N LEU A 153 -1.02 -5.93 20.54
CA LEU A 153 -0.50 -4.75 21.23
C LEU A 153 -1.20 -3.49 20.72
N ASP A 154 -1.91 -2.79 21.61
CA ASP A 154 -2.36 -1.42 21.44
C ASP A 154 -1.28 -0.50 22.06
N ALA A 155 -0.41 0.07 21.23
CA ALA A 155 0.88 0.60 21.69
C ALA A 155 0.80 2.01 22.35
N LEU A 156 -0.24 2.79 22.01
CA LEU A 156 -0.50 4.14 22.52
C LEU A 156 -1.99 4.28 22.87
N SER A 157 -2.40 3.56 23.91
CA SER A 157 -3.78 3.15 24.14
C SER A 157 -4.69 4.19 24.81
N ALA A 158 -4.12 5.22 25.47
CA ALA A 158 -4.83 6.30 26.15
C ALA A 158 -5.96 5.84 27.11
N THR A 159 -7.22 5.99 26.71
CA THR A 159 -8.40 5.53 27.49
C THR A 159 -8.55 4.00 27.52
N GLY A 160 -7.80 3.26 26.71
CA GLY A 160 -7.98 1.82 26.50
C GLY A 160 -8.93 1.47 25.37
N LEU A 161 -9.57 2.44 24.68
CA LEU A 161 -10.72 2.16 23.79
C LEU A 161 -10.41 1.16 22.66
N ARG A 162 -9.24 1.24 22.03
CA ARG A 162 -8.83 0.25 21.00
C ARG A 162 -8.68 -1.13 21.63
N ALA A 163 -7.91 -1.27 22.71
CA ALA A 163 -7.77 -2.52 23.44
C ALA A 163 -9.10 -3.12 23.96
N LEU A 164 -10.03 -2.29 24.45
CA LEU A 164 -11.36 -2.70 24.90
C LEU A 164 -12.15 -3.33 23.74
N ARG A 165 -12.19 -2.66 22.58
CA ARG A 165 -12.85 -3.18 21.38
C ARG A 165 -12.16 -4.45 20.85
N TYR A 166 -10.83 -4.49 20.83
CA TYR A 166 -10.10 -5.70 20.41
C TYR A 166 -10.31 -6.90 21.34
N ALA A 167 -10.60 -6.68 22.62
CA ALA A 167 -10.90 -7.75 23.56
C ALA A 167 -12.38 -8.20 23.55
N SER A 168 -13.32 -7.34 23.14
CA SER A 168 -14.76 -7.65 23.12
C SER A 168 -15.30 -8.06 21.74
N GLU A 169 -14.76 -7.52 20.66
CA GLU A 169 -15.27 -7.72 19.28
C GLU A 169 -14.49 -8.80 18.49
N LEU A 170 -13.36 -9.29 19.01
CA LEU A 170 -12.51 -10.31 18.37
C LEU A 170 -12.42 -11.58 19.23
N PRO A 171 -13.33 -12.56 19.07
CA PRO A 171 -13.49 -13.69 20.01
C PRO A 171 -12.32 -14.69 20.05
N PHE A 172 -11.32 -14.53 19.19
CA PHE A 172 -10.10 -15.35 19.15
C PHE A 172 -8.88 -14.70 19.83
N VAL A 173 -8.99 -13.44 20.28
CA VAL A 173 -7.86 -12.72 20.90
C VAL A 173 -7.65 -13.22 22.33
N THR A 174 -6.57 -13.96 22.56
CA THR A 174 -6.26 -14.53 23.87
C THR A 174 -5.64 -13.52 24.85
N LYS A 175 -5.03 -12.45 24.33
CA LYS A 175 -4.42 -11.38 25.12
C LYS A 175 -4.30 -10.08 24.32
N VAL A 176 -4.73 -8.97 24.92
CA VAL A 176 -4.36 -7.62 24.48
C VAL A 176 -3.41 -7.00 25.50
N VAL A 177 -2.30 -6.41 25.06
CA VAL A 177 -1.54 -5.46 25.89
C VAL A 177 -1.96 -4.05 25.50
N ALA A 178 -2.36 -3.26 26.49
CA ALA A 178 -2.76 -1.87 26.36
C ALA A 178 -1.66 -1.00 26.96
N ASN A 179 -0.79 -0.45 26.13
CA ASN A 179 0.37 0.32 26.57
C ASN A 179 0.11 1.83 26.53
N ASP A 180 0.54 2.55 27.56
CA ASP A 180 0.63 4.01 27.54
C ASP A 180 1.81 4.49 28.39
N LEU A 181 2.33 5.70 28.09
CA LEU A 181 3.39 6.34 28.86
C LEU A 181 2.83 7.12 30.07
N SER A 182 1.55 7.53 30.04
CA SER A 182 0.94 8.34 31.07
C SER A 182 0.30 7.50 32.18
N ASN A 183 0.68 7.80 33.43
CA ASN A 183 0.04 7.23 34.62
C ASN A 183 -1.45 7.65 34.75
N SER A 184 -1.87 8.80 34.21
CA SER A 184 -3.31 9.17 34.19
C SER A 184 -4.10 8.35 33.18
N ALA A 185 -3.52 8.09 32.00
CA ALA A 185 -4.08 7.19 31.00
C ALA A 185 -4.24 5.76 31.56
N ILE A 186 -3.18 5.18 32.15
CA ILE A 186 -3.24 3.84 32.76
C ILE A 186 -4.25 3.75 33.90
N LYS A 187 -4.49 4.81 34.68
CA LYS A 187 -5.57 4.85 35.69
C LYS A 187 -6.96 4.82 35.06
N SER A 188 -7.22 5.66 34.04
CA SER A 188 -8.49 5.66 33.30
C SER A 188 -8.76 4.33 32.61
N MET A 189 -7.76 3.81 31.89
CA MET A 189 -7.76 2.50 31.23
C MET A 189 -8.10 1.37 32.19
N LYS A 190 -7.51 1.32 33.39
CA LYS A 190 -7.84 0.31 34.42
C LYS A 190 -9.31 0.37 34.84
N LYS A 191 -9.84 1.57 35.16
CA LYS A 191 -11.27 1.75 35.46
C LYS A 191 -12.17 1.30 34.30
N ASN A 192 -11.80 1.61 33.06
CA ASN A 192 -12.57 1.19 31.88
C ASN A 192 -12.55 -0.33 31.68
N ILE A 193 -11.40 -1.01 31.85
CA ILE A 193 -11.28 -2.47 31.73
C ILE A 193 -12.13 -3.18 32.79
N GLU A 194 -12.11 -2.68 34.03
CA GLU A 194 -12.96 -3.15 35.14
C GLU A 194 -14.45 -2.97 34.79
N TYR A 195 -14.85 -1.77 34.36
CA TYR A 195 -16.23 -1.45 33.98
C TYR A 195 -16.79 -2.31 32.82
N ASN A 196 -15.93 -2.78 31.90
CA ASN A 196 -16.32 -3.70 30.83
C ASN A 196 -16.13 -5.19 31.20
N ASN A 197 -15.59 -5.51 32.38
CA ASN A 197 -15.28 -6.87 32.85
C ASN A 197 -14.30 -7.68 31.96
N LEU A 198 -13.41 -7.00 31.21
CA LEU A 198 -12.57 -7.61 30.17
C LEU A 198 -11.23 -8.14 30.70
N LYS A 199 -11.21 -9.40 31.15
CA LYS A 199 -10.04 -10.08 31.75
C LYS A 199 -8.86 -10.37 30.79
N THR A 200 -9.04 -10.23 29.48
CA THR A 200 -8.01 -10.50 28.46
C THR A 200 -7.04 -9.34 28.20
N ILE A 201 -7.26 -8.17 28.84
CA ILE A 201 -6.45 -6.97 28.64
C ILE A 201 -5.44 -6.82 29.78
N GLN A 202 -4.16 -6.63 29.43
CA GLN A 202 -3.09 -6.25 30.36
C GLN A 202 -2.67 -4.78 30.12
N PRO A 203 -2.99 -3.86 31.04
CA PRO A 203 -2.41 -2.51 31.06
C PRO A 203 -0.89 -2.55 31.27
N ASN A 204 -0.15 -1.71 30.55
CA ASN A 204 1.30 -1.57 30.66
C ASN A 204 1.73 -0.10 30.66
N LEU A 205 2.46 0.32 31.70
CA LEU A 205 2.98 1.69 31.84
C LEU A 205 4.43 1.76 31.31
N ALA A 206 4.61 2.17 30.06
CA ALA A 206 5.94 2.31 29.45
C ALA A 206 5.95 3.21 28.20
N ASP A 207 7.13 3.72 27.86
CA ASP A 207 7.40 4.21 26.50
C ASP A 207 7.26 3.04 25.52
N ALA A 208 6.39 3.20 24.52
CA ALA A 208 6.05 2.14 23.57
C ALA A 208 7.29 1.57 22.84
N ARG A 209 8.33 2.39 22.60
CA ARG A 209 9.57 1.96 21.93
C ARG A 209 10.39 1.07 22.86
N VAL A 210 10.55 1.49 24.11
CA VAL A 210 11.27 0.72 25.15
C VAL A 210 10.56 -0.61 25.40
N TYR A 211 9.23 -0.59 25.48
CA TYR A 211 8.43 -1.81 25.62
C TYR A 211 8.62 -2.77 24.44
N MET A 212 8.53 -2.27 23.20
CA MET A 212 8.66 -3.10 21.99
C MET A 212 10.09 -3.63 21.76
N TYR A 213 11.13 -2.84 22.03
CA TYR A 213 12.53 -3.31 21.97
C TYR A 213 12.88 -4.29 23.10
N GLY A 214 12.20 -4.24 24.24
CA GLY A 214 12.42 -5.12 25.39
C GLY A 214 11.79 -6.52 25.27
N LEU A 215 11.12 -6.83 24.15
CA LEU A 215 10.46 -8.14 23.95
C LEU A 215 11.45 -9.22 23.50
N ASP A 216 11.40 -10.38 24.15
CA ASP A 216 12.01 -11.60 23.61
C ASP A 216 11.20 -12.15 22.42
N ASN A 217 11.73 -13.16 21.72
CA ASN A 217 11.05 -13.76 20.57
C ASN A 217 9.73 -14.50 20.92
N ALA A 218 9.51 -14.86 22.18
CA ALA A 218 8.27 -15.50 22.63
C ALA A 218 7.15 -14.49 22.91
N SER A 219 7.51 -13.30 23.40
CA SER A 219 6.59 -12.22 23.82
C SER A 219 6.13 -11.30 22.69
N LYS A 220 6.59 -11.55 21.46
CA LYS A 220 6.16 -10.82 20.25
C LYS A 220 4.66 -10.94 20.00
N PHE A 221 4.12 -10.06 19.15
CA PHE A 221 2.68 -9.95 18.91
C PHE A 221 2.26 -10.48 17.53
N ASP A 222 1.09 -11.15 17.44
CA ASP A 222 0.45 -11.46 16.14
C ASP A 222 -0.02 -10.16 15.46
N VAL A 223 -0.37 -9.12 16.25
CA VAL A 223 -0.82 -7.80 15.77
C VAL A 223 -0.24 -6.68 16.64
N ILE A 224 0.25 -5.59 16.02
CA ILE A 224 0.57 -4.33 16.72
C ILE A 224 -0.20 -3.19 16.06
N ASP A 225 -0.77 -2.30 16.87
CA ASP A 225 -1.42 -1.07 16.45
C ASP A 225 -0.67 0.18 16.95
N LEU A 226 -0.24 1.03 16.01
CA LEU A 226 0.39 2.31 16.25
C LEU A 226 -0.59 3.44 15.89
N ASP A 227 -1.19 4.09 16.89
CA ASP A 227 -2.14 5.21 16.71
C ASP A 227 -1.70 6.53 17.41
N PRO A 228 -0.47 7.03 17.19
CA PRO A 228 0.06 8.21 17.88
C PRO A 228 -0.51 9.54 17.34
N TYR A 229 -0.38 10.61 18.14
CA TYR A 229 -0.61 11.97 17.65
C TYR A 229 0.51 12.39 16.68
N GLY A 230 0.13 12.78 15.47
CA GLY A 230 1.08 13.14 14.43
C GLY A 230 1.63 11.91 13.73
N THR A 231 2.86 11.51 14.04
CA THR A 231 3.64 10.56 13.22
C THR A 231 3.92 9.24 13.94
N ALA A 232 3.82 8.12 13.21
CA ALA A 232 4.28 6.81 13.68
C ALA A 232 5.79 6.59 13.53
N ALA A 233 6.52 7.46 12.81
CA ALA A 233 7.94 7.24 12.48
C ALA A 233 8.85 6.88 13.67
N PRO A 234 8.75 7.51 14.87
CA PRO A 234 9.57 7.14 16.04
C PRO A 234 9.33 5.73 16.58
N PHE A 235 8.25 5.06 16.17
CA PHE A 235 7.80 3.75 16.67
C PHE A 235 7.96 2.63 15.63
N ILE A 236 8.13 2.98 14.34
CA ILE A 236 8.21 2.03 13.22
C ILE A 236 9.27 0.94 13.45
N ASP A 237 10.49 1.34 13.82
CA ASP A 237 11.63 0.43 13.89
C ASP A 237 11.48 -0.61 15.03
N ALA A 238 10.96 -0.17 16.18
CA ALA A 238 10.61 -1.06 17.28
C ALA A 238 9.46 -2.01 16.92
N ALA A 239 8.43 -1.52 16.21
CA ALA A 239 7.25 -2.32 15.85
C ALA A 239 7.57 -3.44 14.84
N VAL A 240 8.42 -3.19 13.83
CA VAL A 240 8.83 -4.22 12.87
C VAL A 240 9.69 -5.33 13.52
N GLN A 241 10.32 -5.06 14.66
CA GLN A 241 11.06 -6.05 15.44
C GLN A 241 10.16 -6.79 16.46
N ALA A 242 9.16 -6.12 17.04
CA ALA A 242 8.23 -6.63 18.04
C ALA A 242 7.10 -7.53 17.50
N ALA A 243 6.85 -7.52 16.18
CA ALA A 243 5.87 -8.40 15.55
C ALA A 243 6.41 -9.82 15.31
N LYS A 244 5.52 -10.81 15.34
CA LYS A 244 5.81 -12.20 14.96
C LYS A 244 6.08 -12.31 13.46
N ASP A 245 6.72 -13.42 13.04
CA ASP A 245 6.75 -13.79 11.62
C ASP A 245 5.33 -14.03 11.09
N GLY A 246 4.96 -13.32 10.01
CA GLY A 246 3.59 -13.28 9.52
C GLY A 246 2.65 -12.40 10.36
N GLY A 247 3.17 -11.52 11.23
CA GLY A 247 2.38 -10.58 12.02
C GLY A 247 1.79 -9.42 11.18
N LEU A 248 0.78 -8.76 11.75
CA LEU A 248 0.13 -7.57 11.19
C LEU A 248 0.58 -6.31 11.93
N LEU A 249 1.08 -5.31 11.21
CA LEU A 249 1.22 -3.95 11.75
C LEU A 249 0.11 -3.07 11.20
N CYS A 250 -0.59 -2.38 12.10
CA CYS A 250 -1.57 -1.35 11.80
C CYS A 250 -0.96 0.00 12.20
N VAL A 251 -0.91 0.98 11.28
CA VAL A 251 -0.12 2.20 11.45
C VAL A 251 -0.94 3.43 11.05
N THR A 252 -1.11 4.38 11.96
CA THR A 252 -1.74 5.69 11.70
C THR A 252 -0.70 6.81 11.68
N CYS A 253 -0.80 7.72 10.71
CA CYS A 253 -0.09 9.01 10.70
C CYS A 253 -1.08 10.16 10.49
N THR A 254 -1.38 10.95 11.52
CA THR A 254 -2.28 12.12 11.48
C THR A 254 -1.60 13.43 11.10
N ASP A 255 -0.31 13.41 10.75
CA ASP A 255 0.50 14.56 10.35
C ASP A 255 0.45 14.84 8.83
N ALA A 256 -0.74 14.82 8.21
CA ALA A 256 -0.91 15.00 6.76
C ALA A 256 -0.27 16.27 6.16
N GLY A 257 -0.06 17.31 6.98
CA GLY A 257 0.70 18.49 6.58
C GLY A 257 2.19 18.26 6.31
N VAL A 258 2.73 17.09 6.69
CA VAL A 258 4.11 16.64 6.46
C VAL A 258 4.16 15.65 5.29
N TRP A 259 3.39 14.56 5.33
CA TRP A 259 3.49 13.50 4.29
C TRP A 259 2.71 13.80 3.00
N ALA A 260 1.64 14.60 3.03
CA ALA A 260 0.84 14.97 1.84
C ALA A 260 1.00 16.45 1.43
N SER A 261 2.06 17.13 1.85
CA SER A 261 2.30 18.54 1.53
C SER A 261 3.79 18.89 1.56
N THR A 262 4.25 19.70 0.62
CA THR A 262 5.63 20.20 0.59
C THR A 262 5.92 21.31 1.61
N GLY A 263 4.95 21.67 2.46
CA GLY A 263 5.09 22.75 3.45
C GLY A 263 6.08 22.48 4.60
N TYR A 264 6.44 21.21 4.83
CA TYR A 264 7.44 20.77 5.82
C TYR A 264 8.28 19.62 5.24
N SER A 265 8.92 19.87 4.08
CA SER A 265 9.62 18.84 3.31
C SER A 265 10.87 18.31 4.03
N GLU A 266 11.57 19.16 4.75
CA GLU A 266 12.69 18.85 5.64
C GLU A 266 12.27 17.92 6.79
N LYS A 267 11.09 18.15 7.38
CA LYS A 267 10.51 17.29 8.41
C LYS A 267 10.02 15.96 7.82
N SER A 268 9.45 15.96 6.62
CA SER A 268 9.09 14.72 5.92
C SER A 268 10.32 13.86 5.65
N PHE A 269 11.42 14.46 5.20
CA PHE A 269 12.67 13.73 5.00
C PHE A 269 13.20 13.17 6.33
N SER A 270 13.19 13.97 7.39
CA SER A 270 13.64 13.57 8.73
C SER A 270 12.83 12.43 9.37
N LEU A 271 11.53 12.29 9.02
CA LEU A 271 10.64 11.28 9.58
C LEU A 271 10.47 10.05 8.69
N TYR A 272 10.34 10.24 7.37
CA TYR A 272 9.96 9.20 6.42
C TYR A 272 11.07 8.83 5.41
N GLY A 273 12.22 9.52 5.46
CA GLY A 273 13.35 9.27 4.55
C GLY A 273 13.14 9.75 3.12
N GLY A 274 12.13 10.59 2.86
CA GLY A 274 11.81 11.07 1.51
C GLY A 274 11.01 12.37 1.47
N ILE A 275 11.10 13.04 0.33
CA ILE A 275 10.48 14.33 0.02
C ILE A 275 9.05 14.11 -0.50
N PRO A 276 8.03 14.84 0.01
CA PRO A 276 6.64 14.69 -0.39
C PRO A 276 6.37 15.32 -1.77
N MET A 277 5.30 14.85 -2.41
CA MET A 277 4.91 15.33 -3.74
C MET A 277 4.03 16.59 -3.64
N LYS A 278 4.13 17.48 -4.64
CA LYS A 278 3.23 18.62 -4.80
C LYS A 278 2.18 18.33 -5.87
N GLY A 279 0.92 18.65 -5.56
CA GLY A 279 -0.22 18.37 -6.43
C GLY A 279 -1.37 17.73 -5.64
N LEU A 280 -2.42 17.31 -6.34
CA LEU A 280 -3.56 16.67 -5.68
C LEU A 280 -3.30 15.18 -5.37
N HIS A 281 -2.35 14.56 -6.07
CA HIS A 281 -1.82 13.21 -5.84
C HIS A 281 -0.90 13.09 -4.62
N SER A 282 -0.62 14.19 -3.90
CA SER A 282 0.27 14.20 -2.72
C SER A 282 -0.20 13.25 -1.61
N HIS A 283 -1.50 13.01 -1.50
CA HIS A 283 -2.09 12.06 -0.56
C HIS A 283 -1.60 10.63 -0.79
N GLU A 284 -1.54 10.17 -2.06
CA GLU A 284 -1.00 8.86 -2.41
C GLU A 284 0.53 8.84 -2.29
N GLY A 285 1.20 9.92 -2.73
CA GLY A 285 2.64 10.08 -2.56
C GLY A 285 3.10 9.93 -1.10
N GLY A 286 2.33 10.46 -0.15
CA GLY A 286 2.61 10.33 1.28
C GLY A 286 2.32 8.94 1.85
N LEU A 287 1.30 8.22 1.37
CA LEU A 287 1.15 6.78 1.68
C LEU A 287 2.37 5.99 1.21
N ARG A 288 2.88 6.31 0.01
CA ARG A 288 4.09 5.70 -0.55
C ARG A 288 5.36 6.07 0.24
N LEU A 289 5.45 7.27 0.83
CA LEU A 289 6.52 7.63 1.77
C LEU A 289 6.47 6.79 3.06
N ILE A 290 5.29 6.69 3.67
CA ILE A 290 5.09 5.90 4.91
C ILE A 290 5.44 4.42 4.67
N LEU A 291 4.98 3.84 3.57
CA LEU A 291 5.33 2.48 3.16
C LEU A 291 6.84 2.28 2.91
N ASN A 292 7.52 3.28 2.31
CA ASN A 292 8.97 3.20 2.09
C ASN A 292 9.75 3.29 3.42
N SER A 293 9.31 4.13 4.36
CA SER A 293 9.88 4.20 5.72
C SER A 293 9.73 2.87 6.49
N LEU A 294 8.56 2.24 6.40
CA LEU A 294 8.29 0.90 6.95
C LEU A 294 9.21 -0.16 6.31
N ALA A 295 9.32 -0.16 4.97
CA ALA A 295 10.15 -1.13 4.23
C ALA A 295 11.66 -0.95 4.50
N MET A 296 12.13 0.29 4.56
CA MET A 296 13.53 0.61 4.87
C MET A 296 13.90 0.26 6.31
N SER A 297 12.99 0.43 7.27
CA SER A 297 13.25 0.05 8.66
C SER A 297 13.24 -1.47 8.86
N ALA A 298 12.24 -2.16 8.31
CA ALA A 298 12.19 -3.63 8.34
C ALA A 298 13.41 -4.29 7.66
N GLY A 299 13.81 -3.75 6.50
CA GLY A 299 14.87 -4.33 5.67
C GLY A 299 16.23 -4.45 6.37
N LYS A 300 16.56 -3.55 7.31
CA LYS A 300 17.77 -3.60 8.15
C LYS A 300 17.91 -4.94 8.89
N TYR A 301 16.79 -5.54 9.28
CA TYR A 301 16.71 -6.72 10.14
C TYR A 301 16.38 -8.01 9.36
N GLY A 302 16.45 -7.98 8.02
CA GLY A 302 16.05 -9.11 7.18
C GLY A 302 14.53 -9.35 7.15
N VAL A 303 13.73 -8.44 7.73
CA VAL A 303 12.27 -8.47 7.69
C VAL A 303 11.80 -7.75 6.43
N ALA A 304 10.90 -8.38 5.68
CA ALA A 304 10.26 -7.74 4.53
C ALA A 304 8.78 -7.44 4.85
N ILE A 305 8.22 -6.45 4.15
CA ILE A 305 6.83 -6.03 4.33
C ILE A 305 5.98 -6.43 3.11
N GLU A 306 4.66 -6.48 3.30
CA GLU A 306 3.68 -6.57 2.23
C GLU A 306 2.48 -5.66 2.60
N PRO A 307 2.21 -4.60 1.82
CA PRO A 307 1.01 -3.79 1.97
C PRO A 307 -0.25 -4.62 1.75
N LEU A 308 -1.16 -4.58 2.73
CA LEU A 308 -2.47 -5.21 2.64
C LEU A 308 -3.56 -4.18 2.33
N LEU A 309 -3.47 -2.99 2.93
CA LEU A 309 -4.41 -1.88 2.75
C LEU A 309 -3.72 -0.57 3.17
N SER A 310 -3.80 0.48 2.37
CA SER A 310 -3.09 1.75 2.62
C SER A 310 -3.98 2.94 2.26
N LEU A 311 -4.67 3.53 3.23
CA LEU A 311 -5.73 4.52 2.98
C LEU A 311 -5.34 5.93 3.44
N SER A 312 -5.57 6.93 2.59
CA SER A 312 -5.58 8.35 2.96
C SER A 312 -7.01 8.77 3.31
N ILE A 313 -7.28 9.02 4.60
CA ILE A 313 -8.62 9.22 5.17
C ILE A 313 -8.68 10.61 5.81
N ASP A 314 -9.40 11.54 5.19
CA ASP A 314 -9.64 12.93 5.61
C ASP A 314 -8.35 13.74 5.90
N PHE A 315 -7.71 13.49 7.04
CA PHE A 315 -6.51 14.16 7.55
C PHE A 315 -5.46 13.20 8.15
N TYR A 316 -5.64 11.88 8.00
CA TYR A 316 -4.68 10.87 8.44
C TYR A 316 -4.47 9.77 7.39
N ALA A 317 -3.31 9.12 7.44
CA ALA A 317 -3.03 7.89 6.72
C ALA A 317 -3.28 6.71 7.67
N ARG A 318 -3.85 5.61 7.16
CA ARG A 318 -3.98 4.34 7.88
C ARG A 318 -3.47 3.20 7.00
N VAL A 319 -2.44 2.51 7.46
CA VAL A 319 -1.72 1.49 6.70
C VAL A 319 -1.72 0.18 7.46
N PHE A 320 -2.04 -0.91 6.78
CA PHE A 320 -1.99 -2.28 7.27
C PHE A 320 -0.95 -3.05 6.45
N ILE A 321 0.12 -3.54 7.10
CA ILE A 321 1.17 -4.35 6.45
C ILE A 321 1.33 -5.71 7.14
N ARG A 322 1.51 -6.75 6.34
CA ARG A 322 2.01 -8.07 6.78
C ARG A 322 3.54 -8.01 6.84
N VAL A 323 4.13 -8.35 7.98
CA VAL A 323 5.59 -8.40 8.18
C VAL A 323 6.05 -9.84 8.37
N TYR A 324 7.20 -10.19 7.80
CA TYR A 324 7.70 -11.57 7.80
C TYR A 324 9.22 -11.64 7.60
N GLN A 325 9.83 -12.67 8.17
CA GLN A 325 11.27 -12.85 8.23
C GLN A 325 11.77 -13.48 6.92
N SER A 326 12.32 -12.66 6.02
CA SER A 326 12.80 -13.14 4.72
C SER A 326 13.88 -12.23 4.12
N PRO A 327 15.17 -12.46 4.46
CA PRO A 327 16.29 -11.79 3.82
C PRO A 327 16.34 -11.97 2.29
N ALA A 328 15.65 -12.98 1.75
CA ALA A 328 15.43 -13.14 0.32
C ALA A 328 14.45 -12.11 -0.25
N GLN A 329 13.30 -11.87 0.40
CA GLN A 329 12.30 -10.90 -0.06
C GLN A 329 12.71 -9.44 0.19
N VAL A 330 13.58 -9.17 1.17
CA VAL A 330 14.19 -7.83 1.37
C VAL A 330 14.97 -7.35 0.12
N LYS A 331 15.53 -8.25 -0.68
CA LYS A 331 16.27 -7.89 -1.92
C LYS A 331 15.39 -7.20 -2.97
N PHE A 332 14.07 -7.37 -2.89
CA PHE A 332 13.11 -6.73 -3.79
C PHE A 332 12.79 -5.29 -3.39
N THR A 333 13.09 -4.86 -2.16
CA THR A 333 12.76 -3.50 -1.66
C THR A 333 13.30 -2.40 -2.56
N ALA A 334 14.57 -2.49 -3.02
CA ALA A 334 15.12 -1.51 -3.96
C ALA A 334 14.37 -1.46 -5.30
N GLY A 335 13.82 -2.60 -5.76
CA GLY A 335 12.93 -2.67 -6.92
C GLY A 335 11.53 -2.12 -6.68
N LYS A 336 11.12 -1.97 -5.41
CA LYS A 336 9.85 -1.35 -4.98
C LYS A 336 10.04 0.04 -4.38
N THR A 337 11.20 0.68 -4.56
CA THR A 337 11.44 2.08 -4.23
C THR A 337 11.67 2.89 -5.51
N MET A 338 11.02 4.05 -5.61
CA MET A 338 11.12 4.97 -6.75
C MET A 338 11.30 6.43 -6.30
N LEU A 339 11.95 7.20 -7.16
CA LEU A 339 11.85 8.66 -7.20
C LEU A 339 10.77 9.06 -8.22
N VAL A 340 10.32 10.32 -8.15
CA VAL A 340 9.38 10.89 -9.12
C VAL A 340 9.84 12.28 -9.56
N TYR A 341 9.95 12.49 -10.88
CA TYR A 341 10.09 13.79 -11.50
C TYR A 341 8.69 14.40 -11.63
N ASN A 342 8.43 15.55 -11.00
CA ASN A 342 7.08 16.10 -10.85
C ASN A 342 7.02 17.56 -11.34
N CYS A 343 6.04 17.90 -12.19
CA CYS A 343 5.90 19.19 -12.86
C CYS A 343 5.10 20.21 -12.02
N ASP A 344 5.54 20.39 -10.77
CA ASP A 344 4.98 21.19 -9.68
C ASP A 344 4.43 22.59 -10.03
N SER A 345 5.04 23.26 -11.00
CA SER A 345 4.80 24.66 -11.35
C SER A 345 4.38 24.84 -12.80
N GLY A 346 4.15 23.73 -13.52
CA GLY A 346 3.72 23.69 -14.90
C GLY A 346 2.37 22.98 -15.03
N CYS A 347 2.35 21.86 -15.75
CA CYS A 347 1.13 21.12 -16.04
C CYS A 347 0.75 20.07 -14.98
N GLY A 348 1.58 19.83 -13.96
CA GLY A 348 1.33 18.81 -12.93
C GLY A 348 1.67 17.37 -13.33
N ALA A 349 2.22 17.16 -14.54
CA ALA A 349 2.65 15.84 -15.00
C ALA A 349 3.81 15.23 -14.19
N TRP A 350 3.91 13.90 -14.20
CA TRP A 350 4.94 13.15 -13.46
C TRP A 350 5.55 12.00 -14.27
N THR A 351 6.81 11.69 -13.97
CA THR A 351 7.54 10.51 -14.50
C THR A 351 8.23 9.79 -13.34
N THR A 352 8.11 8.47 -13.26
CA THR A 352 8.72 7.66 -12.18
C THR A 352 10.11 7.17 -12.55
N GLN A 353 10.95 6.96 -11.53
CA GLN A 353 12.31 6.42 -11.64
C GLN A 353 12.50 5.34 -10.56
N PRO A 354 12.33 4.05 -10.89
CA PRO A 354 12.71 2.97 -9.98
C PRO A 354 14.20 3.05 -9.63
N LEU A 355 14.57 2.83 -8.37
CA LEU A 355 15.98 2.83 -7.94
C LEU A 355 16.68 1.51 -8.29
N GLY A 356 16.01 0.39 -8.02
CA GLY A 356 16.45 -0.94 -8.44
C GLY A 356 15.56 -1.51 -9.54
N SER A 357 16.10 -2.48 -10.26
CA SER A 357 15.37 -3.33 -11.20
C SER A 357 15.44 -4.78 -10.72
N THR A 358 14.35 -5.52 -10.87
CA THR A 358 14.31 -6.96 -10.62
C THR A 358 13.82 -7.64 -11.89
N LYS A 359 14.65 -8.53 -12.46
CA LYS A 359 14.32 -9.29 -13.67
C LYS A 359 14.20 -10.76 -13.31
N SER A 360 13.09 -11.40 -13.69
CA SER A 360 12.94 -12.85 -13.57
C SER A 360 13.45 -13.57 -14.82
N LYS A 361 13.95 -14.79 -14.62
CA LYS A 361 14.13 -15.82 -15.66
C LYS A 361 13.67 -17.15 -15.07
N MET A 362 13.05 -18.02 -15.86
CA MET A 362 12.70 -19.36 -15.38
C MET A 362 13.94 -20.25 -15.36
N ASP A 363 14.08 -21.10 -14.32
CA ASP A 363 15.05 -22.18 -14.28
C ASP A 363 14.61 -23.37 -15.17
N ARG A 364 15.46 -24.40 -15.26
CA ARG A 364 15.15 -25.66 -16.00
C ARG A 364 13.96 -26.45 -15.44
N LYS A 365 13.33 -26.00 -14.35
CA LYS A 365 12.19 -26.62 -13.65
C LYS A 365 10.96 -25.68 -13.61
N GLY A 366 11.01 -24.52 -14.26
CA GLY A 366 9.94 -23.52 -14.32
C GLY A 366 9.86 -22.54 -13.13
N ASN A 367 10.82 -22.57 -12.19
CA ASN A 367 10.83 -21.65 -11.05
C ASN A 367 11.45 -20.29 -11.43
N PRO A 368 10.93 -19.14 -10.95
CA PRO A 368 11.54 -17.84 -11.21
C PRO A 368 12.83 -17.64 -10.41
N ILE A 369 13.96 -17.56 -11.12
CA ILE A 369 15.22 -16.98 -10.61
C ILE A 369 15.14 -15.46 -10.82
N TYR A 370 15.32 -14.70 -9.75
CA TYR A 370 15.31 -13.24 -9.79
C TYR A 370 16.74 -12.69 -9.78
N HIS A 371 17.03 -11.81 -10.73
CA HIS A 371 18.26 -11.02 -10.80
C HIS A 371 17.95 -9.56 -10.43
N HIS A 372 18.49 -9.10 -9.31
CA HIS A 372 18.42 -7.71 -8.89
C HIS A 372 19.57 -6.91 -9.51
N GLY A 373 19.32 -5.71 -10.02
CA GLY A 373 20.36 -4.89 -10.65
C GLY A 373 19.98 -3.41 -10.72
N LEU A 374 20.95 -2.55 -11.01
CA LEU A 374 20.74 -1.10 -11.07
C LEU A 374 19.79 -0.72 -12.22
N THR A 375 18.88 0.21 -11.96
CA THR A 375 18.05 0.83 -13.01
C THR A 375 18.86 1.91 -13.71
N LYS A 376 18.78 2.00 -15.04
CA LYS A 376 19.34 3.14 -15.78
C LYS A 376 18.50 4.40 -15.52
N GLY A 377 19.16 5.54 -15.42
CA GLY A 377 18.51 6.84 -15.26
C GLY A 377 19.31 7.95 -15.93
N PRO A 378 18.73 9.16 -16.05
CA PRO A 378 17.38 9.51 -15.59
C PRO A 378 16.29 9.03 -16.56
N THR A 379 15.10 8.70 -16.05
CA THR A 379 13.92 8.40 -16.89
C THR A 379 13.24 9.64 -17.48
N ALA A 380 13.55 10.83 -16.96
CA ALA A 380 13.09 12.11 -17.51
C ALA A 380 14.20 13.17 -17.44
N GLY A 381 14.19 14.10 -18.39
CA GLY A 381 15.03 15.30 -18.30
C GLY A 381 14.58 16.25 -17.17
N PRO A 382 15.37 17.27 -16.82
CA PRO A 382 15.00 18.24 -15.78
C PRO A 382 13.83 19.16 -16.16
N HIS A 383 13.32 19.07 -17.38
CA HIS A 383 12.18 19.83 -17.90
C HIS A 383 11.09 18.87 -18.37
N CYS A 384 9.84 19.14 -18.01
CA CYS A 384 8.68 18.34 -18.38
C CYS A 384 8.47 18.34 -19.90
N GLU A 385 8.37 17.15 -20.50
CA GLU A 385 8.25 16.98 -21.96
C GLU A 385 6.95 17.56 -22.54
N HIS A 386 5.85 17.58 -21.77
CA HIS A 386 4.57 18.11 -22.25
C HIS A 386 4.56 19.64 -22.31
N CYS A 387 5.11 20.33 -21.30
CA CYS A 387 4.94 21.79 -21.14
C CYS A 387 6.23 22.61 -20.92
N GLY A 388 7.41 21.99 -20.98
CA GLY A 388 8.73 22.64 -20.87
C GLY A 388 9.13 23.14 -19.47
N THR A 389 8.24 23.11 -18.48
CA THR A 389 8.51 23.62 -17.14
C THR A 389 9.45 22.70 -16.35
N LYS A 390 10.40 23.27 -15.60
CA LYS A 390 11.35 22.51 -14.77
C LYS A 390 10.62 21.61 -13.76
N THR A 391 11.06 20.36 -13.64
CA THR A 391 10.53 19.39 -12.67
C THR A 391 11.29 19.41 -11.35
N HIS A 392 10.62 19.14 -10.24
CA HIS A 392 11.25 18.80 -8.97
C HIS A 392 11.33 17.28 -8.78
N LEU A 393 12.14 16.83 -7.81
CA LEU A 393 12.22 15.44 -7.39
C LEU A 393 11.42 15.23 -6.10
N ALA A 394 10.68 14.12 -6.04
CA ALA A 394 10.03 13.61 -4.84
C ALA A 394 10.40 12.14 -4.58
N GLY A 395 10.20 11.68 -3.35
CA GLY A 395 10.66 10.38 -2.86
C GLY A 395 12.02 10.46 -2.14
N PRO A 396 12.72 9.33 -1.94
CA PRO A 396 12.33 7.98 -2.33
C PRO A 396 11.03 7.51 -1.67
N MET A 397 10.18 6.80 -2.42
CA MET A 397 8.86 6.32 -1.99
C MET A 397 8.53 4.94 -2.58
N TRP A 398 7.51 4.29 -2.05
CA TRP A 398 7.10 2.94 -2.44
C TRP A 398 6.46 2.91 -3.85
N GLY A 399 7.14 2.26 -4.79
CA GLY A 399 6.70 1.96 -6.15
C GLY A 399 6.11 0.55 -6.31
N GLY A 400 5.75 -0.14 -5.21
CA GLY A 400 4.94 -1.36 -5.26
C GLY A 400 3.43 -1.07 -5.16
N PRO A 401 2.59 -2.12 -5.23
CA PRO A 401 1.16 -2.03 -4.92
C PRO A 401 0.90 -1.49 -3.51
N LEU A 402 -0.25 -0.81 -3.32
CA LEU A 402 -0.68 -0.26 -2.04
C LEU A 402 -1.55 -1.22 -1.21
N HIS A 403 -2.08 -2.26 -1.84
CA HIS A 403 -3.16 -3.10 -1.34
C HIS A 403 -2.96 -4.57 -1.73
N ASN A 404 -3.49 -5.48 -0.91
CA ASN A 404 -3.71 -6.88 -1.24
C ASN A 404 -5.23 -7.04 -1.54
N PRO A 405 -5.65 -7.28 -2.79
CA PRO A 405 -7.06 -7.28 -3.17
C PRO A 405 -7.92 -8.27 -2.36
N GLN A 406 -7.37 -9.46 -2.07
CA GLN A 406 -8.05 -10.49 -1.32
C GLN A 406 -8.24 -10.12 0.15
N PHE A 407 -7.34 -9.32 0.74
CA PHE A 407 -7.54 -8.75 2.07
C PHE A 407 -8.71 -7.76 2.09
N ILE A 408 -8.79 -6.88 1.09
CA ILE A 408 -9.89 -5.91 0.99
C ILE A 408 -11.23 -6.65 0.78
N GLN A 409 -11.27 -7.62 -0.14
CA GLN A 409 -12.47 -8.42 -0.38
C GLN A 409 -12.92 -9.16 0.89
N LYS A 410 -11.99 -9.81 1.61
CA LYS A 410 -12.30 -10.52 2.86
C LYS A 410 -12.84 -9.60 3.98
N ILE A 411 -12.57 -8.29 3.94
CA ILE A 411 -13.22 -7.31 4.83
C ILE A 411 -14.60 -6.92 4.30
N LEU A 412 -14.75 -6.66 2.98
CA LEU A 412 -16.04 -6.37 2.34
C LEU A 412 -17.06 -7.50 2.57
N ASP A 413 -16.63 -8.76 2.46
CA ASP A 413 -17.43 -9.97 2.70
C ASP A 413 -17.98 -10.05 4.14
N MET A 414 -17.36 -9.38 5.12
CA MET A 414 -17.86 -9.33 6.50
C MET A 414 -18.97 -8.30 6.71
N LEU A 415 -19.03 -7.24 5.90
CA LEU A 415 -19.92 -6.10 6.15
C LEU A 415 -21.42 -6.48 6.14
N PRO A 416 -21.93 -7.38 5.27
CA PRO A 416 -23.32 -7.83 5.33
C PRO A 416 -23.69 -8.62 6.59
N GLY A 417 -22.71 -9.18 7.30
CA GLY A 417 -22.87 -9.92 8.55
C GLY A 417 -22.38 -9.17 9.79
N ALA A 418 -22.05 -7.88 9.66
CA ALA A 418 -21.66 -7.02 10.77
C ALA A 418 -22.89 -6.36 11.40
N ASP A 419 -22.96 -6.32 12.73
CA ASP A 419 -24.02 -5.61 13.45
C ASP A 419 -23.92 -4.08 13.20
N PRO A 420 -24.97 -3.44 12.64
CA PRO A 420 -24.97 -1.99 12.41
C PRO A 420 -24.94 -1.14 13.67
N GLU A 421 -25.38 -1.63 14.85
CA GLU A 421 -25.28 -0.87 16.09
C GLU A 421 -23.85 -0.78 16.63
N THR A 422 -23.09 -1.87 16.48
CA THR A 422 -21.67 -1.97 16.81
C THR A 422 -20.81 -1.23 15.76
N TYR A 423 -21.00 -1.52 14.48
CA TYR A 423 -20.16 -1.03 13.37
C TYR A 423 -20.84 0.08 12.58
N GLN A 424 -21.14 1.19 13.25
CA GLN A 424 -21.93 2.30 12.73
C GLN A 424 -21.33 2.96 11.47
N THR A 425 -20.04 2.75 11.17
CA THR A 425 -19.40 3.28 9.96
C THR A 425 -19.32 2.29 8.78
N CYS A 426 -19.95 1.10 8.86
CA CYS A 426 -19.93 0.07 7.81
C CYS A 426 -20.19 0.59 6.38
N ALA A 427 -21.17 1.49 6.18
CA ALA A 427 -21.45 2.06 4.85
C ALA A 427 -20.33 2.96 4.29
N ARG A 428 -19.54 3.61 5.17
CA ARG A 428 -18.32 4.34 4.79
C ARG A 428 -17.16 3.37 4.54
N ILE A 429 -17.08 2.27 5.29
CA ILE A 429 -16.07 1.22 5.09
C ILE A 429 -16.28 0.56 3.73
N GLU A 430 -17.51 0.17 3.40
CA GLU A 430 -17.87 -0.37 2.08
C GLU A 430 -17.44 0.59 0.96
N GLY A 431 -17.86 1.86 1.01
CA GLY A 431 -17.50 2.83 -0.02
C GLY A 431 -16.00 3.09 -0.16
N MET A 432 -15.27 3.20 0.94
CA MET A 432 -13.81 3.42 0.94
C MET A 432 -13.08 2.18 0.41
N LEU A 433 -13.41 0.99 0.92
CA LEU A 433 -12.74 -0.26 0.55
C LEU A 433 -13.07 -0.71 -0.86
N THR A 434 -14.30 -0.57 -1.33
CA THR A 434 -14.62 -0.81 -2.74
C THR A 434 -13.84 0.15 -3.64
N THR A 435 -13.69 1.43 -3.28
CA THR A 435 -12.89 2.37 -4.09
C THR A 435 -11.41 2.00 -4.11
N ALA A 436 -10.85 1.50 -3.00
CA ALA A 436 -9.47 0.99 -2.93
C ALA A 436 -9.28 -0.36 -3.66
N LEU A 437 -10.31 -1.20 -3.77
CA LEU A 437 -10.29 -2.39 -4.61
C LEU A 437 -10.40 -2.04 -6.11
N GLU A 438 -11.22 -1.04 -6.43
CA GLU A 438 -11.37 -0.43 -7.77
C GLU A 438 -10.08 0.27 -8.27
N GLU A 439 -9.08 0.52 -7.41
CA GLU A 439 -7.83 1.17 -7.81
C GLU A 439 -6.87 0.25 -8.61
N ASP A 440 -7.00 -1.08 -8.53
CA ASP A 440 -6.13 -2.00 -9.30
C ASP A 440 -6.69 -2.20 -10.72
N LEU A 441 -6.04 -1.54 -11.69
CA LEU A 441 -6.44 -1.60 -13.10
C LEU A 441 -6.35 -3.02 -13.68
N ASP A 442 -5.47 -3.87 -13.17
CA ASP A 442 -5.28 -5.25 -13.66
C ASP A 442 -6.33 -6.24 -13.10
N LEU A 443 -7.19 -5.81 -12.17
CA LEU A 443 -8.40 -6.54 -11.76
C LEU A 443 -9.65 -6.16 -12.57
N SER A 444 -9.55 -5.17 -13.47
CA SER A 444 -10.67 -4.80 -14.34
C SER A 444 -10.98 -5.97 -15.28
N PRO A 445 -12.24 -6.42 -15.42
CA PRO A 445 -12.57 -7.48 -16.37
C PRO A 445 -12.21 -7.01 -17.79
N PRO A 446 -11.58 -7.86 -18.62
CA PRO A 446 -11.30 -7.50 -20.00
C PRO A 446 -12.62 -7.22 -20.75
N SER A 447 -12.58 -6.25 -21.67
CA SER A 447 -13.67 -6.01 -22.60
C SER A 447 -13.98 -7.27 -23.42
N SER A 448 -15.24 -7.41 -23.82
CA SER A 448 -15.80 -8.67 -24.34
C SER A 448 -15.35 -9.02 -25.75
N GLU A 449 -14.12 -9.53 -25.88
CA GLU A 449 -13.55 -10.16 -27.07
C GLU A 449 -13.03 -11.56 -26.67
N PRO A 450 -13.56 -12.67 -27.24
CA PRO A 450 -13.20 -14.03 -26.84
C PRO A 450 -11.85 -14.49 -27.43
N SER A 451 -10.78 -13.77 -27.11
CA SER A 451 -9.43 -14.13 -27.54
C SER A 451 -8.96 -15.44 -26.88
N THR A 452 -8.62 -16.44 -27.69
CA THR A 452 -8.29 -17.81 -27.25
C THR A 452 -6.86 -17.95 -26.74
N LEU A 453 -6.49 -17.15 -25.74
CA LEU A 453 -5.23 -17.28 -25.01
C LEU A 453 -5.43 -18.10 -23.74
N LYS A 454 -4.80 -19.28 -23.68
CA LYS A 454 -4.86 -20.18 -22.52
C LYS A 454 -4.31 -19.47 -21.28
N GLU A 455 -5.07 -19.47 -20.19
CA GLU A 455 -4.63 -18.93 -18.90
C GLU A 455 -3.40 -19.69 -18.37
N SER A 456 -2.20 -19.12 -18.58
CA SER A 456 -0.99 -19.58 -17.93
C SER A 456 -1.00 -19.13 -16.47
N ALA A 457 -1.67 -19.90 -15.62
CA ALA A 457 -1.79 -19.63 -14.18
C ALA A 457 -0.40 -19.33 -13.55
N PRO A 458 -0.25 -18.26 -12.76
CA PRO A 458 1.05 -17.82 -12.25
C PRO A 458 1.63 -18.86 -11.28
N SER A 459 2.64 -19.61 -11.73
CA SER A 459 3.21 -20.77 -11.03
C SER A 459 4.20 -20.40 -9.91
N THR A 460 3.87 -19.42 -9.08
CA THR A 460 4.65 -19.02 -7.90
C THR A 460 4.47 -20.02 -6.74
N LYS A 461 5.15 -21.17 -6.82
CA LYS A 461 5.19 -22.23 -5.79
C LYS A 461 5.92 -21.83 -4.48
N ASN A 462 5.51 -20.71 -3.87
CA ASN A 462 5.87 -20.32 -2.51
C ASN A 462 5.07 -21.16 -1.48
N GLN A 463 5.43 -22.45 -1.36
CA GLN A 463 4.98 -23.38 -0.30
C GLN A 463 3.47 -23.58 -0.08
N HIS A 464 2.59 -23.08 -0.97
CA HIS A 464 1.17 -23.41 -0.91
C HIS A 464 0.89 -24.79 -1.53
N ASP A 465 0.35 -25.66 -0.69
CA ASP A 465 -0.26 -26.94 -1.07
C ASP A 465 -1.58 -26.64 -1.80
N PRO A 466 -1.78 -27.07 -3.07
CA PRO A 466 -3.00 -26.76 -3.81
C PRO A 466 -4.27 -27.37 -3.20
N ALA A 467 -4.15 -28.31 -2.26
CA ALA A 467 -5.29 -28.80 -1.46
C ALA A 467 -5.76 -27.81 -0.38
N TYR A 468 -4.98 -26.77 -0.06
CA TYR A 468 -5.23 -25.82 1.03
C TYR A 468 -4.82 -24.39 0.63
N PRO A 469 -5.68 -23.65 -0.10
CA PRO A 469 -5.45 -22.24 -0.39
C PRO A 469 -5.49 -21.40 0.90
N ALA A 470 -4.75 -20.29 0.91
CA ALA A 470 -4.74 -19.34 2.01
C ALA A 470 -5.77 -18.22 1.79
N ILE A 471 -6.56 -17.90 2.82
CA ILE A 471 -7.60 -16.85 2.78
C ILE A 471 -7.06 -15.51 2.28
N ILE A 472 -5.86 -15.09 2.75
CA ILE A 472 -5.16 -13.90 2.27
C ILE A 472 -3.83 -14.37 1.63
N PRO A 473 -3.80 -14.71 0.32
CA PRO A 473 -2.59 -15.17 -0.35
C PRO A 473 -1.47 -14.11 -0.32
N ARG A 474 -0.23 -14.54 -0.52
CA ARG A 474 0.93 -13.65 -0.74
C ARG A 474 0.81 -13.01 -2.13
N MET A 475 0.93 -11.68 -2.23
CA MET A 475 1.16 -11.03 -3.53
C MET A 475 2.51 -11.45 -4.14
N ASP A 476 2.72 -11.21 -5.44
CA ASP A 476 4.03 -11.41 -6.04
C ASP A 476 5.09 -10.49 -5.40
N VAL A 477 6.20 -11.13 -5.02
CA VAL A 477 7.35 -10.49 -4.39
C VAL A 477 8.05 -9.51 -5.34
N ALA A 478 7.92 -9.69 -6.66
CA ALA A 478 8.44 -8.76 -7.67
C ALA A 478 7.45 -7.67 -8.11
N ALA A 479 6.16 -7.75 -7.73
CA ALA A 479 5.12 -6.83 -8.20
C ALA A 479 5.49 -5.35 -7.97
N GLN A 480 5.55 -4.60 -9.07
CA GLN A 480 5.67 -3.15 -9.12
C GLN A 480 4.31 -2.54 -9.47
N GLU A 481 4.06 -1.34 -8.99
CA GLU A 481 2.94 -0.52 -9.44
C GLU A 481 3.27 0.06 -10.82
N LYS A 482 2.43 -0.27 -11.82
CA LYS A 482 2.58 0.21 -13.20
C LYS A 482 2.07 1.64 -13.37
N TYR A 483 1.00 2.00 -12.66
CA TYR A 483 0.23 3.22 -12.88
C TYR A 483 0.02 3.98 -11.56
N PRO A 484 1.09 4.39 -10.86
CA PRO A 484 0.96 5.12 -9.59
C PRO A 484 0.34 6.50 -9.82
N PHE A 485 -0.32 7.02 -8.79
CA PHE A 485 -1.01 8.32 -8.78
C PHE A 485 -2.28 8.36 -9.64
N PHE A 486 -2.96 9.49 -9.57
CA PHE A 486 -4.25 9.74 -10.21
C PHE A 486 -4.34 11.17 -10.74
N PHE A 487 -5.09 11.33 -11.81
CA PHE A 487 -5.38 12.61 -12.46
C PHE A 487 -6.56 13.29 -11.77
N SER A 488 -6.59 14.62 -11.82
CA SER A 488 -7.74 15.42 -11.39
C SER A 488 -8.17 16.30 -12.55
N ILE A 489 -9.37 16.05 -13.09
CA ILE A 489 -9.87 16.68 -14.31
C ILE A 489 -9.91 18.21 -14.15
N SER A 490 -10.31 18.72 -12.98
CA SER A 490 -10.35 20.15 -12.71
C SER A 490 -8.96 20.80 -12.59
N ALA A 491 -7.93 20.04 -12.22
CA ALA A 491 -6.54 20.50 -12.30
C ALA A 491 -6.06 20.57 -13.77
N LEU A 492 -6.40 19.57 -14.59
CA LEU A 492 -6.08 19.57 -16.02
C LEU A 492 -6.77 20.74 -16.76
N ALA A 493 -8.07 20.92 -16.53
CA ALA A 493 -8.85 22.02 -17.10
C ALA A 493 -8.31 23.40 -16.68
N LYS A 494 -7.86 23.53 -15.41
CA LYS A 494 -7.20 24.73 -14.90
C LYS A 494 -5.87 25.04 -15.60
N VAL A 495 -5.12 24.04 -16.09
CA VAL A 495 -3.85 24.30 -16.81
C VAL A 495 -4.09 24.98 -18.15
N ILE A 496 -5.16 24.61 -18.88
CA ILE A 496 -5.48 25.13 -20.23
C ILE A 496 -6.64 26.16 -20.23
N HIS A 497 -7.07 26.64 -19.06
CA HIS A 497 -8.14 27.64 -18.89
C HIS A 497 -9.49 27.28 -19.55
N THR A 498 -9.88 26.00 -19.53
CA THR A 498 -11.17 25.52 -20.06
C THR A 498 -12.12 25.05 -18.94
N THR A 499 -13.37 24.75 -19.27
CA THR A 499 -14.33 24.16 -18.30
C THR A 499 -13.92 22.73 -17.95
N THR A 500 -14.30 22.22 -16.78
CA THR A 500 -13.95 20.85 -16.38
C THR A 500 -14.88 19.85 -17.07
N PRO A 501 -14.36 18.89 -17.88
CA PRO A 501 -15.16 17.79 -18.40
C PRO A 501 -15.96 17.05 -17.31
N PRO A 502 -17.22 16.66 -17.57
CA PRO A 502 -17.92 15.65 -16.79
C PRO A 502 -17.07 14.37 -16.66
N ILE A 503 -17.09 13.76 -15.47
CA ILE A 503 -16.23 12.60 -15.18
C ILE A 503 -16.57 11.39 -16.05
N ASP A 504 -17.85 11.22 -16.42
CA ASP A 504 -18.28 10.12 -17.28
C ASP A 504 -17.86 10.38 -18.73
N GLU A 505 -18.10 11.58 -19.32
CA GLU A 505 -17.58 11.93 -20.66
C GLU A 505 -16.06 11.76 -20.79
N PHE A 506 -15.28 12.11 -19.75
CA PHE A 506 -13.82 11.92 -19.77
C PHE A 506 -13.42 10.43 -19.71
N ARG A 507 -14.18 9.59 -18.99
CA ARG A 507 -13.99 8.13 -18.98
C ARG A 507 -14.46 7.47 -20.27
N GLY A 508 -15.47 8.05 -20.93
CA GLY A 508 -15.87 7.73 -22.29
C GLY A 508 -14.73 7.93 -23.29
N ALA A 509 -14.12 9.12 -23.26
CA ALA A 509 -12.96 9.42 -24.11
C ALA A 509 -11.77 8.49 -23.86
N LEU A 510 -11.48 8.11 -22.61
CA LEU A 510 -10.47 7.10 -22.30
C LEU A 510 -10.85 5.71 -22.83
N GLY A 511 -12.09 5.26 -22.58
CA GLY A 511 -12.58 3.95 -22.99
C GLY A 511 -12.68 3.78 -24.51
N HIS A 512 -13.10 4.83 -25.23
CA HIS A 512 -13.12 4.87 -26.69
C HIS A 512 -11.71 4.69 -27.29
N LEU A 513 -10.69 5.27 -26.65
CA LEU A 513 -9.29 5.10 -27.01
C LEU A 513 -8.67 3.79 -26.49
N GLY A 514 -9.46 2.89 -25.89
CA GLY A 514 -9.02 1.59 -25.39
C GLY A 514 -8.30 1.61 -24.03
N TYR A 515 -8.32 2.73 -23.30
CA TYR A 515 -7.67 2.87 -22.00
C TYR A 515 -8.63 2.57 -20.84
N ARG A 516 -8.12 1.84 -19.84
CA ARG A 516 -8.86 1.55 -18.60
C ARG A 516 -8.91 2.80 -17.74
N SER A 517 -10.02 3.00 -17.03
CA SER A 517 -10.15 4.12 -16.10
C SER A 517 -10.90 3.72 -14.84
N THR A 518 -10.39 4.10 -13.67
CA THR A 518 -10.99 3.87 -12.35
C THR A 518 -10.92 5.13 -11.49
N ARG A 519 -11.39 5.06 -10.24
CA ARG A 519 -11.38 6.18 -9.27
C ARG A 519 -10.22 5.96 -8.30
N SER A 520 -9.73 7.02 -7.64
CA SER A 520 -8.85 6.86 -6.47
C SER A 520 -9.59 7.09 -5.15
N HIS A 521 -9.29 6.28 -4.14
CA HIS A 521 -9.77 6.45 -2.78
C HIS A 521 -9.20 7.74 -2.15
N ALA A 522 -7.97 8.11 -2.52
CA ALA A 522 -7.21 9.20 -1.90
C ALA A 522 -7.72 10.60 -2.31
N ARG A 523 -8.60 10.71 -3.31
CA ARG A 523 -9.22 11.99 -3.70
C ARG A 523 -10.56 11.83 -4.42
N PRO A 524 -11.63 12.56 -4.03
CA PRO A 524 -12.86 12.62 -4.80
C PRO A 524 -12.63 13.27 -6.18
N ASN A 525 -13.42 12.87 -7.16
CA ASN A 525 -13.38 13.32 -8.57
C ASN A 525 -11.98 13.19 -9.20
N SER A 526 -11.28 12.12 -8.83
CA SER A 526 -10.05 11.65 -9.46
C SER A 526 -10.35 10.58 -10.53
N ILE A 527 -9.42 10.43 -11.48
CA ILE A 527 -9.34 9.29 -12.38
C ILE A 527 -7.96 8.67 -12.28
N ARG A 528 -7.89 7.35 -12.15
CA ARG A 528 -6.70 6.54 -12.37
C ARG A 528 -6.82 5.84 -13.73
N THR A 529 -5.75 5.74 -14.50
CA THR A 529 -5.79 5.18 -15.86
C THR A 529 -4.42 4.69 -16.30
N ASP A 530 -4.37 3.78 -17.27
CA ASP A 530 -3.17 3.37 -17.99
C ASP A 530 -2.89 4.22 -19.25
N ALA A 531 -3.71 5.24 -19.52
CA ALA A 531 -3.43 6.25 -20.53
C ALA A 531 -2.18 7.09 -20.17
N PRO A 532 -1.22 7.22 -21.09
CA PRO A 532 -0.03 8.04 -20.86
C PRO A 532 -0.36 9.54 -21.01
N TRP A 533 0.51 10.39 -20.49
CA TRP A 533 0.27 11.83 -20.33
C TRP A 533 -0.05 12.56 -21.64
N GLU A 534 0.55 12.16 -22.75
CA GLU A 534 0.30 12.72 -24.07
C GLU A 534 -1.13 12.48 -24.59
N VAL A 535 -1.75 11.35 -24.20
CA VAL A 535 -3.15 11.02 -24.48
C VAL A 535 -4.07 11.79 -23.55
N VAL A 536 -3.77 11.84 -22.25
CA VAL A 536 -4.53 12.64 -21.27
C VAL A 536 -4.58 14.11 -21.68
N TRP A 537 -3.47 14.66 -22.18
CA TRP A 537 -3.46 16.01 -22.75
C TRP A 537 -4.15 16.14 -24.11
N GLU A 538 -4.23 15.08 -24.92
CA GLU A 538 -5.04 15.13 -26.15
C GLU A 538 -6.53 15.19 -25.84
N ILE A 539 -7.02 14.36 -24.91
CA ILE A 539 -8.42 14.41 -24.46
C ILE A 539 -8.76 15.81 -23.94
N MET A 540 -7.86 16.46 -23.21
CA MET A 540 -8.06 17.84 -22.75
C MET A 540 -8.02 18.89 -23.89
N ARG A 541 -7.19 18.71 -24.92
CA ARG A 541 -7.17 19.58 -26.12
C ARG A 541 -8.44 19.42 -26.94
N GLU A 542 -8.86 18.19 -27.20
CA GLU A 542 -10.08 17.88 -27.94
C GLU A 542 -11.34 18.28 -27.16
N TRP A 543 -11.35 18.23 -25.83
CA TRP A 543 -12.41 18.81 -25.02
C TRP A 543 -12.54 20.32 -25.26
N ALA A 544 -11.41 21.04 -25.21
CA ALA A 544 -11.37 22.46 -25.50
C ALA A 544 -11.81 22.76 -26.95
N ARG A 545 -11.45 21.92 -27.92
CA ARG A 545 -11.83 22.10 -29.34
C ARG A 545 -13.31 21.80 -29.61
N GLN A 546 -13.83 20.67 -29.09
CA GLN A 546 -15.15 20.14 -29.44
C GLN A 546 -16.29 20.67 -28.55
N ARG A 547 -16.02 20.93 -27.26
CA ARG A 547 -17.05 21.13 -26.24
C ARG A 547 -16.92 22.46 -25.49
N SER A 548 -15.69 22.94 -25.26
CA SER A 548 -15.44 24.14 -24.45
C SER A 548 -14.31 25.03 -25.01
N PRO A 549 -14.55 25.73 -26.15
CA PRO A 549 -13.57 26.63 -26.78
C PRO A 549 -13.01 27.69 -25.84
N ILE A 550 -11.68 27.81 -25.85
CA ILE A 550 -10.96 28.85 -25.10
C ILE A 550 -10.64 30.04 -26.03
N LYS A 551 -10.63 31.25 -25.46
CA LYS A 551 -10.17 32.45 -26.20
C LYS A 551 -8.64 32.40 -26.32
N GLU A 552 -8.07 32.72 -27.48
CA GLU A 552 -6.61 32.71 -27.67
C GLU A 552 -5.87 33.58 -26.64
N THR A 553 -6.45 34.73 -26.30
CA THR A 553 -5.91 35.67 -25.29
C THR A 553 -6.02 35.18 -23.85
N SER A 554 -6.69 34.05 -23.58
CA SER A 554 -6.86 33.52 -22.22
C SER A 554 -5.58 32.88 -21.67
N LEU A 555 -4.70 32.37 -22.53
CA LEU A 555 -3.44 31.73 -22.16
C LEU A 555 -2.27 32.66 -22.48
N LYS A 556 -1.56 33.11 -21.44
CA LYS A 556 -0.37 33.94 -21.63
C LYS A 556 0.74 33.13 -22.31
N PRO A 557 1.51 33.69 -23.27
CA PRO A 557 2.67 33.03 -23.85
C PRO A 557 3.66 32.52 -22.78
N ARG A 558 4.39 31.45 -23.10
CA ARG A 558 5.36 30.77 -22.21
C ARG A 558 4.74 30.16 -20.92
N THR A 559 3.41 30.10 -20.79
CA THR A 559 2.74 29.31 -19.74
C THR A 559 2.58 27.84 -20.14
N ALA A 560 2.48 26.94 -19.15
CA ALA A 560 2.29 25.51 -19.40
C ALA A 560 1.03 25.20 -20.25
N GLY A 561 -0.07 25.94 -20.04
CA GLY A 561 -1.27 25.82 -20.85
C GLY A 561 -1.06 26.21 -22.31
N ALA A 562 -0.36 27.32 -22.57
CA ALA A 562 -0.02 27.72 -23.93
C ALA A 562 0.85 26.67 -24.65
N THR A 563 1.85 26.10 -23.97
CA THR A 563 2.71 25.03 -24.51
C THR A 563 1.98 23.70 -24.74
N ILE A 564 0.86 23.46 -24.04
CA ILE A 564 -0.01 22.31 -24.28
C ILE A 564 -0.93 22.58 -25.48
N MET A 565 -1.56 23.76 -25.55
CA MET A 565 -2.52 24.11 -26.59
C MET A 565 -1.86 24.40 -27.96
N SER A 566 -0.58 24.76 -28.01
CA SER A 566 0.17 24.85 -29.28
C SER A 566 0.27 23.50 -30.00
N LYS A 567 0.19 22.38 -29.27
CA LYS A 567 0.25 21.01 -29.80
C LYS A 567 -1.12 20.46 -30.26
N SER A 568 -2.12 21.33 -30.44
CA SER A 568 -3.45 20.95 -30.92
C SER A 568 -3.45 20.59 -32.40
N ARG A 569 -4.37 19.70 -32.80
CA ARG A 569 -4.60 19.30 -34.19
C ARG A 569 -4.75 20.48 -35.14
N GLU A 570 -5.45 21.54 -34.72
CA GLU A 570 -5.70 22.73 -35.53
C GLU A 570 -4.45 23.60 -35.73
N ASN A 571 -3.52 23.60 -34.78
CA ASN A 571 -2.26 24.33 -34.91
C ASN A 571 -1.21 23.53 -35.70
N LEU A 572 -1.18 22.20 -35.53
CA LEU A 572 -0.35 21.31 -36.33
C LEU A 572 -0.75 21.31 -37.81
N ARG A 573 -2.05 21.26 -38.12
CA ARG A 573 -2.59 21.36 -39.51
C ARG A 573 -2.39 22.73 -40.18
N LYS A 574 -1.84 23.73 -39.48
CA LYS A 574 -1.43 25.03 -40.05
C LYS A 574 0.07 25.06 -40.41
N MET A 575 0.79 23.95 -40.24
CA MET A 575 2.18 23.76 -40.63
C MET A 575 2.25 22.63 -41.67
N ASP A 576 2.67 22.96 -42.90
CA ASP A 576 2.70 22.00 -44.03
C ASP A 576 3.57 20.76 -43.77
N ASP A 577 3.14 19.60 -44.28
CA ASP A 577 3.53 18.28 -43.74
C ASP A 577 5.03 17.93 -43.81
N GLU A 578 5.83 18.50 -44.72
CA GLU A 578 7.29 18.29 -44.71
C GLU A 578 8.03 19.22 -43.74
N ASP A 579 7.57 20.46 -43.57
CA ASP A 579 8.16 21.45 -42.66
C ASP A 579 7.62 21.31 -41.23
N GLN A 580 6.51 20.59 -41.02
CA GLN A 580 5.82 20.40 -39.73
C GLN A 580 6.78 19.90 -38.63
N TRP A 581 7.66 18.94 -38.97
CA TRP A 581 8.66 18.40 -38.04
C TRP A 581 9.82 19.38 -37.80
N LEU A 582 10.36 19.99 -38.87
CA LEU A 582 11.45 20.97 -38.80
C LEU A 582 11.04 22.21 -38.01
N SER A 583 9.82 22.71 -38.23
CA SER A 583 9.24 23.88 -37.59
C SER A 583 9.03 23.69 -36.09
N LEU A 584 8.51 22.52 -35.66
CA LEU A 584 8.37 22.19 -34.24
C LEU A 584 9.73 22.05 -33.55
N LEU A 585 10.69 21.35 -34.15
CA LEU A 585 12.04 21.25 -33.61
C LEU A 585 12.71 22.64 -33.55
N LYS A 586 12.59 23.45 -34.60
CA LYS A 586 13.11 24.83 -34.65
C LYS A 586 12.48 25.71 -33.57
N GLN A 587 11.16 25.61 -33.34
CA GLN A 587 10.48 26.36 -32.28
C GLN A 587 10.95 25.92 -30.88
N ASP A 588 11.11 24.61 -30.64
CA ASP A 588 11.62 24.09 -29.38
C ASP A 588 13.11 24.42 -29.15
N LEU A 589 13.93 24.45 -30.20
CA LEU A 589 15.33 24.89 -30.15
C LEU A 589 15.46 26.40 -29.91
N MET A 590 14.64 27.23 -30.57
CA MET A 590 14.60 28.67 -30.31
C MET A 590 14.12 28.94 -28.87
N SER A 591 13.10 28.23 -28.39
CA SER A 591 12.66 28.29 -26.98
C SER A 591 13.73 27.80 -26.00
N ALA A 592 14.54 26.80 -26.38
CA ALA A 592 15.70 26.37 -25.59
C ALA A 592 16.75 27.49 -25.49
N VAL A 593 17.08 28.18 -26.59
CA VAL A 593 17.98 29.34 -26.64
C VAL A 593 17.43 30.52 -25.82
N GLU A 594 16.17 30.92 -26.04
CA GLU A 594 15.51 32.04 -25.35
C GLU A 594 15.25 31.82 -23.85
N THR A 595 15.37 30.59 -23.35
CA THR A 595 15.21 30.26 -21.93
C THR A 595 16.50 29.77 -21.28
N GLY A 596 17.56 29.51 -22.05
CA GLY A 596 18.84 28.98 -21.59
C GLY A 596 19.52 29.96 -20.64
N LYS A 597 19.79 29.53 -19.40
CA LYS A 597 20.48 30.36 -18.40
C LYS A 597 22.00 30.28 -18.49
N ASP A 598 22.49 29.15 -18.97
CA ASP A 598 23.89 28.81 -19.13
C ASP A 598 24.03 27.73 -20.21
N VAL A 599 25.26 27.39 -20.59
CA VAL A 599 25.53 26.43 -21.68
C VAL A 599 25.02 25.02 -21.35
N SER A 600 25.02 24.60 -20.08
CA SER A 600 24.57 23.27 -19.67
C SER A 600 23.04 23.16 -19.67
N ASP A 601 22.36 24.18 -19.15
CA ASP A 601 20.90 24.33 -19.24
C ASP A 601 20.42 24.40 -20.71
N LEU A 602 21.16 25.11 -21.57
CA LEU A 602 20.89 25.17 -23.01
C LEU A 602 21.06 23.80 -23.69
N VAL A 603 22.21 23.14 -23.50
CA VAL A 603 22.47 21.79 -24.05
C VAL A 603 21.38 20.81 -23.62
N THR A 604 21.00 20.83 -22.34
CA THR A 604 19.98 19.92 -21.80
C THR A 604 18.59 20.16 -22.42
N LYS A 605 18.24 21.42 -22.72
CA LYS A 605 16.98 21.77 -23.40
C LYS A 605 17.00 21.41 -24.88
N VAL A 606 18.15 21.56 -25.54
CA VAL A 606 18.39 21.13 -26.93
C VAL A 606 18.32 19.60 -27.05
N GLU A 607 18.95 18.85 -26.15
CA GLU A 607 18.82 17.39 -26.12
C GLU A 607 17.37 16.94 -25.87
N ALA A 608 16.65 17.63 -24.97
CA ALA A 608 15.24 17.34 -24.74
C ALA A 608 14.35 17.67 -25.97
N ALA A 609 14.70 18.70 -26.76
CA ALA A 609 14.03 19.01 -28.02
C ALA A 609 14.26 17.92 -29.09
N LEU A 610 15.51 17.49 -29.25
CA LEU A 610 15.91 16.41 -30.18
C LEU A 610 15.34 15.04 -29.79
N TYR A 611 15.06 14.83 -28.50
CA TYR A 611 14.33 13.65 -28.02
C TYR A 611 12.84 13.74 -28.35
N ARG A 612 12.19 14.89 -28.08
CA ARG A 612 10.78 15.14 -28.45
C ARG A 612 10.54 15.07 -29.96
N SER A 613 11.54 15.41 -30.78
CA SER A 613 11.47 15.31 -32.24
C SER A 613 11.68 13.88 -32.78
N GLY A 614 11.93 12.89 -31.91
CA GLY A 614 12.14 11.48 -32.30
C GLY A 614 13.48 11.18 -33.00
N SER A 615 14.33 12.18 -33.21
CA SER A 615 15.55 12.08 -34.04
C SER A 615 16.70 11.32 -33.37
N ARG A 616 16.56 10.97 -32.09
CA ARG A 616 17.58 10.24 -31.31
C ARG A 616 17.02 8.95 -30.75
N ASN A 617 16.76 7.99 -31.64
CA ASN A 617 16.56 6.60 -31.26
C ASN A 617 17.87 6.07 -30.62
N PRO A 618 17.87 5.60 -29.35
CA PRO A 618 19.10 5.23 -28.65
C PRO A 618 19.63 3.85 -29.09
N GLY A 619 20.07 3.75 -30.34
CA GLY A 619 20.51 2.49 -30.96
C GLY A 619 21.42 2.58 -32.18
N HIS A 620 21.61 3.75 -32.81
CA HIS A 620 22.49 3.87 -33.99
C HIS A 620 23.39 5.11 -33.97
N ASN A 621 24.49 5.01 -34.72
CA ASN A 621 25.45 6.05 -35.10
C ASN A 621 26.33 6.62 -33.99
N ALA A 622 27.30 5.80 -33.54
CA ALA A 622 28.65 6.33 -33.31
C ALA A 622 29.38 6.37 -34.67
N PRO A 623 30.13 7.44 -35.01
CA PRO A 623 30.90 7.50 -36.26
C PRO A 623 32.14 6.61 -36.16
N ALA A 624 32.21 5.56 -36.98
CA ALA A 624 33.42 4.76 -37.12
C ALA A 624 34.46 5.52 -37.95
N SER A 625 35.67 5.70 -37.40
CA SER A 625 36.83 6.20 -38.14
C SER A 625 37.22 5.20 -39.23
N ALA A 626 37.34 5.66 -40.47
CA ALA A 626 37.65 4.80 -41.61
C ALA A 626 39.17 4.57 -41.74
N GLU A 627 39.61 3.33 -41.52
CA GLU A 627 40.80 2.76 -42.15
C GLU A 627 40.45 1.40 -42.76
N SER A 628 41.03 1.10 -43.92
CA SER A 628 40.58 0.03 -44.81
C SER A 628 41.66 -1.03 -45.07
N ARG A 629 41.32 -2.30 -44.86
CA ARG A 629 42.00 -3.46 -45.48
C ARG A 629 41.00 -4.60 -45.77
N PRO A 630 40.96 -5.15 -46.98
CA PRO A 630 40.15 -6.32 -47.31
C PRO A 630 40.94 -7.63 -47.13
N ASN A 631 40.25 -8.74 -46.80
CA ASN A 631 40.49 -10.02 -47.48
C ASN A 631 39.41 -11.09 -47.19
N ALA A 632 38.90 -11.66 -48.29
CA ALA A 632 38.59 -13.07 -48.58
C ALA A 632 38.18 -14.07 -47.47
N ASP A 633 37.03 -14.70 -47.73
CA ASP A 633 36.77 -16.15 -47.77
C ASP A 633 36.90 -17.05 -46.53
N ALA A 634 35.74 -17.54 -46.05
CA ALA A 634 35.55 -18.93 -45.64
C ALA A 634 34.07 -19.37 -45.81
N ALA A 635 33.88 -20.66 -46.14
CA ALA A 635 32.65 -21.33 -46.58
C ALA A 635 31.38 -21.20 -45.70
N ALA A 636 30.23 -21.55 -46.29
CA ALA A 636 28.91 -21.55 -45.66
C ALA A 636 28.48 -22.92 -45.09
N ASP A 637 27.54 -22.91 -44.13
CA ASP A 637 26.73 -24.06 -43.71
C ASP A 637 25.31 -23.56 -43.31
N PRO A 638 24.20 -24.12 -43.82
CA PRO A 638 22.87 -23.52 -43.68
C PRO A 638 22.05 -24.05 -42.49
N GLN A 639 22.06 -23.34 -41.36
CA GLN A 639 21.16 -23.62 -40.23
C GLN A 639 19.76 -22.99 -40.39
N PRO A 640 18.69 -23.63 -39.86
CA PRO A 640 17.31 -23.25 -40.14
C PRO A 640 16.88 -21.95 -39.46
N ARG A 641 16.02 -21.19 -40.13
CA ARG A 641 15.44 -19.94 -39.62
C ARG A 641 14.48 -20.23 -38.45
N PRO A 642 14.63 -19.58 -37.28
CA PRO A 642 13.58 -19.57 -36.27
C PRO A 642 12.45 -18.64 -36.75
N GLU A 643 11.30 -19.20 -37.07
CA GLU A 643 10.07 -18.41 -37.23
C GLU A 643 9.65 -17.87 -35.86
N ASN A 644 9.87 -16.58 -35.64
CA ASN A 644 9.14 -15.64 -34.74
C ASN A 644 10.00 -14.39 -34.48
N SER A 645 10.24 -13.58 -35.52
CA SER A 645 10.59 -12.17 -35.29
C SER A 645 9.33 -11.45 -34.81
N PRO A 646 9.36 -10.69 -33.69
CA PRO A 646 8.22 -9.87 -33.30
C PRO A 646 7.90 -8.85 -34.40
N ALA A 647 6.62 -8.54 -34.58
CA ALA A 647 6.17 -7.66 -35.66
C ALA A 647 6.90 -6.30 -35.63
N ASN A 648 7.24 -5.83 -36.83
CA ASN A 648 7.85 -4.52 -37.06
C ASN A 648 7.03 -3.44 -36.33
N PRO A 649 7.61 -2.61 -35.43
CA PRO A 649 6.84 -1.69 -34.61
C PRO A 649 6.08 -0.71 -35.50
N SER A 650 4.77 -0.87 -35.57
CA SER A 650 3.89 0.00 -36.35
C SER A 650 4.06 1.44 -35.89
N LYS A 651 4.12 2.37 -36.86
CA LYS A 651 4.18 3.81 -36.58
C LYS A 651 2.98 4.19 -35.71
N ARG A 652 3.17 4.34 -34.38
CA ARG A 652 2.15 4.90 -33.50
C ARG A 652 1.82 6.29 -34.04
N ALA A 653 0.56 6.49 -34.41
CA ALA A 653 0.07 7.78 -34.88
C ALA A 653 0.32 8.83 -33.78
N HIS A 654 0.74 10.04 -34.17
CA HIS A 654 1.06 11.10 -33.21
C HIS A 654 -0.18 11.41 -32.34
N PRO A 655 -0.07 11.62 -31.01
CA PRO A 655 -1.23 11.79 -30.13
C PRO A 655 -2.27 12.79 -30.64
N SER A 656 -1.84 13.90 -31.25
CA SER A 656 -2.74 14.91 -31.85
C SER A 656 -3.56 14.44 -33.08
N THR A 657 -3.44 13.17 -33.48
CA THR A 657 -4.20 12.52 -34.56
C THR A 657 -5.21 11.47 -34.06
N LEU A 658 -5.26 11.19 -32.75
CA LEU A 658 -6.22 10.28 -32.13
C LEU A 658 -7.66 10.80 -32.23
N GLU A 659 -8.62 9.98 -32.64
CA GLU A 659 -10.03 10.37 -32.63
C GLU A 659 -10.58 10.29 -31.21
N VAL A 660 -10.98 11.44 -30.64
CA VAL A 660 -11.47 11.54 -29.26
C VAL A 660 -12.98 11.74 -29.28
N VAL A 661 -13.72 10.74 -28.79
CA VAL A 661 -15.19 10.78 -28.68
C VAL A 661 -15.60 10.85 -27.21
N PHE A 662 -16.33 11.91 -26.85
CA PHE A 662 -16.88 12.12 -25.51
C PHE A 662 -18.22 11.39 -25.35
N ASP A 663 -18.16 10.08 -25.19
CA ASP A 663 -19.32 9.20 -24.97
C ASP A 663 -19.62 9.06 -23.46
N GLU A 664 -20.62 9.81 -22.97
CA GLU A 664 -21.00 9.77 -21.55
C GLU A 664 -21.56 8.40 -21.11
N ASP A 665 -22.23 7.66 -22.00
CA ASP A 665 -22.85 6.38 -21.65
C ASP A 665 -21.84 5.22 -21.67
N LEU A 666 -20.82 5.27 -22.54
CA LEU A 666 -19.63 4.43 -22.38
C LEU A 666 -18.91 4.74 -21.06
N GLY A 667 -18.79 6.03 -20.71
CA GLY A 667 -18.26 6.48 -19.41
C GLY A 667 -19.02 5.90 -18.21
N ARG A 668 -20.35 5.94 -18.26
CA ARG A 668 -21.24 5.32 -17.27
C ARG A 668 -21.08 3.80 -17.23
N GLN A 669 -21.02 3.13 -18.38
CA GLN A 669 -20.80 1.67 -18.45
C GLN A 669 -19.47 1.28 -17.82
N VAL A 670 -18.37 1.96 -18.14
CA VAL A 670 -17.06 1.77 -17.52
C VAL A 670 -17.12 2.08 -16.01
N SER A 671 -17.93 3.04 -15.55
CA SER A 671 -18.15 3.22 -14.10
C SER A 671 -19.01 2.15 -13.44
N ALA A 672 -19.96 1.54 -14.15
CA ALA A 672 -20.91 0.56 -13.63
C ALA A 672 -20.38 -0.89 -13.68
N ALA A 673 -19.40 -1.16 -14.55
CA ALA A 673 -18.69 -2.44 -14.66
C ALA A 673 -18.02 -2.87 -13.36
N HIS A 674 -17.55 -1.91 -12.55
CA HIS A 674 -16.96 -2.19 -11.24
C HIS A 674 -18.00 -2.39 -10.14
N THR A 675 -18.96 -1.46 -10.00
CA THR A 675 -19.97 -1.51 -8.92
C THR A 675 -21.29 -0.86 -9.35
N LYS A 676 -22.37 -1.66 -9.39
CA LYS A 676 -23.75 -1.17 -9.62
C LYS A 676 -24.41 -0.53 -8.37
N LYS A 677 -23.83 -0.69 -7.17
CA LYS A 677 -24.36 -0.17 -5.91
C LYS A 677 -23.98 1.30 -5.67
N ARG A 678 -24.91 2.10 -5.15
CA ARG A 678 -24.64 3.47 -4.68
C ARG A 678 -23.92 3.43 -3.33
N LEU A 679 -22.61 3.72 -3.32
CA LEU A 679 -21.75 3.65 -2.14
C LEU A 679 -21.33 5.03 -1.61
N VAL A 680 -21.13 5.14 -0.29
CA VAL A 680 -20.60 6.33 0.40
C VAL A 680 -19.07 6.34 0.32
N ARG A 681 -18.54 6.58 -0.89
CA ARG A 681 -17.09 6.52 -1.20
C ARG A 681 -16.26 7.60 -0.51
N TYR A 682 -16.80 8.81 -0.39
CA TYR A 682 -16.15 9.96 0.23
C TYR A 682 -17.12 10.65 1.19
N GLN A 683 -16.64 11.07 2.36
CA GLN A 683 -17.48 11.76 3.35
C GLN A 683 -17.41 13.28 3.14
N LEU A 684 -18.56 13.91 2.91
CA LEU A 684 -18.73 15.34 3.09
C LEU A 684 -18.78 15.65 4.60
N ASN A 685 -18.17 16.76 5.04
CA ASN A 685 -18.02 17.13 6.45
C ASN A 685 -19.36 16.98 7.23
N PRO A 686 -19.50 16.01 8.15
CA PRO A 686 -20.80 15.67 8.76
C PRO A 686 -21.26 16.66 9.85
N ARG A 687 -20.37 17.54 10.32
CA ARG A 687 -20.67 18.65 11.24
C ARG A 687 -19.79 19.84 10.83
N ALA A 688 -20.17 21.06 11.25
CA ALA A 688 -19.26 22.20 11.23
C ALA A 688 -17.98 21.89 12.02
N ASN A 689 -16.87 22.59 11.73
CA ASN A 689 -15.58 22.43 12.41
C ASN A 689 -14.94 21.03 12.28
N TRP A 690 -15.33 20.22 11.29
CA TRP A 690 -14.75 18.90 11.02
C TRP A 690 -13.25 18.96 10.64
N GLY A 691 -12.41 18.28 11.42
CA GLY A 691 -10.98 18.15 11.19
C GLY A 691 -10.17 18.12 12.50
N PRO A 692 -8.83 18.24 12.45
CA PRO A 692 -8.01 18.40 13.64
C PRO A 692 -8.36 19.69 14.40
N LEU A 693 -8.51 19.61 15.72
CA LEU A 693 -9.01 20.70 16.57
C LEU A 693 -8.29 22.06 16.40
N ASN A 694 -6.99 22.06 16.05
CA ASN A 694 -6.24 23.31 15.77
C ASN A 694 -6.67 24.04 14.47
N ARG A 695 -7.53 23.44 13.62
CA ARG A 695 -8.14 24.07 12.44
C ARG A 695 -9.66 24.26 12.57
N ALA A 696 -10.27 23.62 13.58
CA ALA A 696 -11.70 23.57 13.86
C ALA A 696 -12.29 24.89 14.44
N GLY A 697 -11.71 26.04 14.10
CA GLY A 697 -12.02 27.34 14.68
C GLY A 697 -11.56 28.54 13.83
N ARG A 698 -11.56 28.38 12.51
CA ARG A 698 -11.29 29.43 11.52
C ARG A 698 -12.18 29.24 10.27
N SER A 699 -13.48 29.40 10.47
CA SER A 699 -14.52 29.55 9.45
C SER A 699 -15.57 30.49 9.98
#